data_AF-M5RMY7-F1
#
_entry.id   AF-M5RMY7-F1
#
_cell.length_a   1.000
_cell.length_b   1.000
_cell.length_c   1.000
_cell.angle_alpha   90.00
_cell.angle_beta   90.00
_cell.angle_gamma   90.00
#
_symmetry.space_group_name_H-M   'P 1'
#
loop_
_entity.id
_entity.type
_entity.pdbx_description
1 polymer ?
#
loop_
_entity_poly.entity_id
_entity_poly.type
_entity_poly.pdbx_seq_one_letter_code
_entity_poly.pdbx_strand_id
1 'polypeptide(L)'
;MEKRTAKMMISNRLPLLLLAASVLLNSAAADEIVVLPKTFSLSGSEGRQQLMVVHVSDSENVPAAIADDEVQWTSANPQVVAIDNGVAIAVGNGSTTITARIGDTVSTARVTVDGIGEAYHWSFRNDVQSVLSRLGCNTGACHGALAGKGGFRLSLRGYDSDSDFVSITREAKGRRVELSDPGRSLLIAKPSGALPHKGGLRLDTESRDYRVLSSWIASGAAGPSEDDPRLEKISVTPAASMLRPGDQTRVLVNAHYDDGRVVDVTHWAVFSATDEAIVTVDEDGLVEVVGCGEGAVLVWFGSKVALARMTVPYPHEIADEVYVTASRRNFIDDLNLAQLKTLNLRPSPRCDDETFLRRATLDTIGRLPSLSEREIYMAEPAIERRDRLIEKLLASDDFVDYWTYRWCDILLVNGTRLRPVAVKTYYQWIREQVQQNKPWDQMVREILTASGLSNENGATNFYALHQTPEEMTENACQAFLGLSIGCAKCHNHPLEKWSNDQYYAMANLFARVRAKGWGGDSRNGDGIRTLYVATAGDLIQPNRGKPQPPAPLDAPPLKFDDPSDRRDVLADWMTDPSNPYFARAITNRVWANFFGRGLVEQVDDLRLSNPSSNEPLLAAAAQYTVDAEFDLKKLMRVILQSETYQRSSIPLPENQLEQKYLSRYYPRRLMAEVMLDSIDQTLQTASKFDQVAFPGADKQKTDYYPPGTKAIELYDAAVASYFLDTFGRNPREITCECERSAEQSMVQVLHLSNGETLNPKLEDANNRIANMIAAGKSPSEMIDTLFFAALSRSPSHDEQERLLGVIDEYGDELSTAMQDVAWSVLTSTEFTFNH
;
A
#
# COMPACT_ATOMS: atom_id res chain seq x y z
N MET A 1 -20.92 -44.69 47.92
CA MET A 1 -20.88 -45.65 49.04
C MET A 1 -19.65 -45.34 49.88
N GLU A 2 -19.87 -45.08 51.18
CA GLU A 2 -18.97 -45.28 52.35
C GLU A 2 -17.51 -44.76 52.25
N LYS A 3 -17.11 -43.63 52.87
CA LYS A 3 -16.90 -43.32 54.31
C LYS A 3 -16.32 -44.48 55.15
N ARG A 4 -15.09 -44.30 55.69
CA ARG A 4 -14.69 -44.53 57.10
C ARG A 4 -13.18 -44.23 57.34
N THR A 5 -12.85 -43.16 58.08
CA THR A 5 -12.37 -43.10 59.50
C THR A 5 -10.92 -43.60 59.71
N ALA A 6 -9.91 -42.78 60.06
CA ALA A 6 -9.67 -41.91 61.23
C ALA A 6 -9.28 -42.65 62.54
N LYS A 7 -8.08 -42.35 63.08
CA LYS A 7 -7.70 -42.25 64.52
C LYS A 7 -6.22 -41.83 64.69
N MET A 8 -5.94 -40.65 65.26
CA MET A 8 -5.55 -40.35 66.68
C MET A 8 -4.05 -40.61 66.96
N MET A 9 -3.23 -39.79 67.64
CA MET A 9 -3.46 -38.69 68.60
C MET A 9 -2.11 -38.06 69.08
N ILE A 10 -2.18 -36.85 69.70
CA ILE A 10 -1.33 -36.30 70.81
C ILE A 10 0.10 -35.80 70.39
N SER A 11 0.66 -34.63 70.76
CA SER A 11 0.38 -33.55 71.74
C SER A 11 1.29 -32.31 71.49
N ASN A 12 0.81 -31.10 71.84
CA ASN A 12 1.49 -29.90 72.40
C ASN A 12 2.94 -29.55 71.94
N ARG A 13 3.30 -28.32 71.53
CA ARG A 13 3.33 -27.05 72.30
C ARG A 13 3.73 -25.89 71.34
N LEU A 14 3.36 -24.65 71.70
CA LEU A 14 3.83 -23.35 71.15
C LEU A 14 5.31 -23.35 70.69
N PRO A 15 5.72 -22.57 69.66
CA PRO A 15 6.14 -21.19 69.94
C PRO A 15 6.09 -20.16 68.77
N LEU A 16 6.25 -18.88 69.18
CA LEU A 16 6.95 -17.75 68.54
C LEU A 16 6.69 -17.37 67.08
N LEU A 17 6.18 -16.14 66.92
CA LEU A 17 6.41 -15.30 65.75
C LEU A 17 7.92 -15.12 65.49
N LEU A 18 8.32 -15.35 64.25
CA LEU A 18 9.53 -14.79 63.66
C LEU A 18 9.19 -14.37 62.22
N LEU A 19 9.21 -13.06 61.99
CA LEU A 19 9.18 -12.44 60.67
C LEU A 19 10.33 -13.01 59.82
N ALA A 20 10.02 -13.61 58.68
CA ALA A 20 10.97 -13.83 57.60
C ALA A 20 10.48 -13.03 56.38
N ALA A 21 11.17 -11.93 56.10
CA ALA A 21 11.03 -11.19 54.87
C ALA A 21 11.55 -12.05 53.71
N SER A 22 10.64 -12.60 52.91
CA SER A 22 10.97 -13.18 51.62
C SER A 22 11.23 -12.04 50.64
N VAL A 23 12.51 -11.72 50.46
CA VAL A 23 13.01 -10.93 49.33
C VAL A 23 12.68 -11.70 48.06
N LEU A 24 11.69 -11.22 47.31
CA LEU A 24 11.50 -11.58 45.91
C LEU A 24 12.72 -11.04 45.16
N LEU A 25 13.70 -11.91 44.93
CA LEU A 25 14.72 -11.67 43.92
C LEU A 25 14.01 -11.74 42.56
N ASN A 26 13.64 -10.57 42.03
CA ASN A 26 13.51 -10.39 40.59
C ASN A 26 14.88 -10.77 40.00
N SER A 27 14.98 -11.97 39.45
CA SER A 27 16.06 -12.25 38.50
C SER A 27 15.75 -11.40 37.26
N ALA A 28 16.44 -10.27 37.13
CA ALA A 28 16.57 -9.62 35.84
C ALA A 28 17.05 -10.68 34.86
N ALA A 29 16.27 -10.94 33.80
CA ALA A 29 16.72 -11.76 32.69
C ALA A 29 18.01 -11.11 32.16
N ALA A 30 19.08 -11.90 32.05
CA ALA A 30 20.36 -11.38 31.57
C ALA A 30 20.23 -11.05 30.08
N ASP A 31 20.58 -9.83 29.67
CA ASP A 31 20.68 -9.46 28.26
C ASP A 31 21.72 -10.36 27.57
N GLU A 32 21.27 -11.27 26.70
CA GLU A 32 22.17 -12.13 25.92
C GLU A 32 22.60 -11.37 24.66
N ILE A 33 23.91 -11.27 24.41
CA ILE A 33 24.41 -10.74 23.13
C ILE A 33 24.53 -11.88 22.12
N VAL A 34 24.24 -11.60 20.85
CA VAL A 34 24.32 -12.58 19.76
C VAL A 34 25.09 -11.99 18.59
N VAL A 35 26.05 -12.75 18.06
CA VAL A 35 26.75 -12.43 16.82
C VAL A 35 25.92 -12.91 15.63
N LEU A 36 25.69 -12.03 14.66
CA LEU A 36 25.03 -12.34 13.40
C LEU A 36 25.96 -12.11 12.21
N PRO A 37 25.96 -13.02 11.22
CA PRO A 37 25.33 -14.35 11.24
C PRO A 37 26.05 -15.33 12.20
N LYS A 38 25.29 -16.24 12.84
CA LYS A 38 25.85 -17.27 13.75
C LYS A 38 26.75 -18.28 13.04
N THR A 39 26.47 -18.55 11.76
CA THR A 39 27.21 -19.49 10.92
C THR A 39 27.27 -18.95 9.50
N PHE A 40 28.44 -18.98 8.87
CA PHE A 40 28.62 -18.55 7.49
C PHE A 40 29.82 -19.23 6.84
N SER A 41 29.92 -19.11 5.52
CA SER A 41 31.03 -19.63 4.71
C SER A 41 31.67 -18.53 3.90
N LEU A 42 32.99 -18.55 3.77
CA LEU A 42 33.75 -17.69 2.87
C LEU A 42 34.38 -18.54 1.78
N SER A 43 34.40 -18.04 0.55
CA SER A 43 35.00 -18.74 -0.58
C SER A 43 35.98 -17.83 -1.32
N GLY A 44 37.15 -18.38 -1.67
CA GLY A 44 38.19 -17.69 -2.42
C GLY A 44 38.93 -16.62 -1.62
N SER A 45 39.99 -16.06 -2.22
CA SER A 45 40.83 -15.03 -1.61
C SER A 45 40.12 -13.70 -1.34
N GLU A 46 38.96 -13.47 -1.97
CA GLU A 46 38.15 -12.26 -1.81
C GLU A 46 36.94 -12.44 -0.87
N GLY A 47 36.80 -13.62 -0.26
CA GLY A 47 35.69 -13.95 0.64
C GLY A 47 35.68 -13.07 1.89
N ARG A 48 34.56 -12.38 2.11
CA ARG A 48 34.33 -11.49 3.26
C ARG A 48 32.91 -11.62 3.80
N GLN A 49 32.74 -11.35 5.08
CA GLN A 49 31.44 -11.26 5.75
C GLN A 49 31.49 -10.15 6.80
N GLN A 50 30.55 -9.22 6.72
CA GLN A 50 30.30 -8.26 7.78
C GLN A 50 29.54 -8.96 8.92
N LEU A 51 29.99 -8.71 10.14
CA LEU A 51 29.40 -9.23 11.36
C LEU A 51 28.79 -8.07 12.15
N MET A 52 27.75 -8.38 12.90
CA MET A 52 27.17 -7.45 13.87
C MET A 52 26.86 -8.17 15.17
N VAL A 53 26.74 -7.40 16.26
CA VAL A 53 26.26 -7.91 17.55
C VAL A 53 24.93 -7.27 17.87
N VAL A 54 23.99 -8.08 18.34
CA VAL A 54 22.66 -7.65 18.77
C VAL A 54 22.38 -8.14 20.19
N HIS A 55 21.63 -7.36 20.97
CA HIS A 55 21.00 -7.84 22.18
C HIS A 55 19.79 -8.72 21.84
N VAL A 56 19.58 -9.79 22.57
CA VAL A 56 18.38 -10.62 22.53
C VAL A 56 17.79 -10.66 23.93
N SER A 57 16.56 -10.21 24.09
CA SER A 57 15.82 -10.34 25.35
C SER A 57 14.87 -11.54 25.31
N ASP A 58 14.77 -12.26 26.42
CA ASP A 58 13.92 -13.45 26.61
C ASP A 58 12.45 -13.08 26.84
N SER A 59 11.81 -12.48 25.83
CA SER A 59 10.37 -12.62 25.55
C SER A 59 10.04 -11.82 24.29
N GLU A 60 9.93 -12.52 23.16
CA GLU A 60 9.46 -12.01 21.87
C GLU A 60 10.37 -10.96 21.17
N ASN A 61 11.44 -11.49 20.54
CA ASN A 61 12.09 -10.98 19.33
C ASN A 61 12.36 -9.48 19.22
N VAL A 62 13.53 -9.08 19.73
CA VAL A 62 14.13 -7.80 19.39
C VAL A 62 15.66 -7.87 19.35
N PRO A 63 16.31 -7.80 18.17
CA PRO A 63 17.69 -7.37 18.07
C PRO A 63 17.77 -5.84 18.13
N ALA A 64 18.17 -5.28 19.28
CA ALA A 64 18.77 -3.94 19.32
C ALA A 64 20.27 -4.14 19.02
N ALA A 65 20.83 -3.47 18.00
CA ALA A 65 22.25 -3.62 17.74
C ALA A 65 23.07 -2.81 18.74
N ILE A 66 24.28 -3.27 18.98
CA ILE A 66 25.26 -2.57 19.79
C ILE A 66 26.13 -1.77 18.84
N ALA A 67 26.54 -0.57 19.26
CA ALA A 67 27.48 0.23 18.50
C ALA A 67 28.79 -0.55 18.28
N ASP A 68 29.28 -0.58 17.03
CA ASP A 68 30.40 -1.43 16.60
C ASP A 68 31.69 -1.15 17.39
N ASP A 69 31.83 0.03 18.00
CA ASP A 69 32.97 0.49 18.79
C ASP A 69 33.07 -0.13 20.19
N GLU A 70 31.98 -0.69 20.71
CA GLU A 70 31.96 -1.39 22.00
C GLU A 70 32.39 -2.87 21.89
N VAL A 71 32.50 -3.40 20.66
CA VAL A 71 32.71 -4.84 20.42
C VAL A 71 34.18 -5.18 20.20
N GLN A 72 34.70 -6.07 21.05
CA GLN A 72 36.04 -6.66 20.85
C GLN A 72 35.95 -7.98 20.08
N TRP A 73 36.53 -7.99 18.88
CA TRP A 73 36.54 -9.17 18.01
C TRP A 73 37.84 -9.97 18.11
N THR A 74 37.72 -11.30 18.17
CA THR A 74 38.87 -12.21 18.11
C THR A 74 38.57 -13.42 17.22
N SER A 75 39.57 -13.90 16.48
CA SER A 75 39.51 -15.16 15.73
C SER A 75 40.33 -16.23 16.46
N ALA A 76 39.73 -17.40 16.69
CA ALA A 76 40.44 -18.53 17.30
C ALA A 76 41.59 -19.05 16.41
N ASN A 77 41.54 -18.76 15.11
CA ASN A 77 42.60 -19.11 14.16
C ASN A 77 42.74 -18.01 13.08
N PRO A 78 43.58 -16.99 13.32
CA PRO A 78 43.84 -15.90 12.38
C PRO A 78 44.43 -16.34 11.03
N GLN A 79 44.96 -17.56 10.92
CA GLN A 79 45.48 -18.11 9.66
C GLN A 79 44.38 -18.64 8.75
N VAL A 80 43.15 -18.82 9.28
CA VAL A 80 41.96 -19.22 8.51
C VAL A 80 41.11 -17.99 8.21
N VAL A 81 40.79 -17.19 9.24
CA VAL A 81 40.04 -15.94 9.11
C VAL A 81 40.66 -14.85 9.96
N ALA A 82 40.97 -13.71 9.34
CA ALA A 82 41.30 -12.46 10.03
C ALA A 82 40.03 -11.63 10.26
N ILE A 83 40.00 -10.82 11.31
CA ILE A 83 38.92 -9.86 11.58
C ILE A 83 39.49 -8.45 11.52
N ASP A 84 38.83 -7.58 10.78
CA ASP A 84 39.11 -6.14 10.73
C ASP A 84 37.80 -5.38 10.96
N ASN A 85 37.69 -4.67 12.08
CA ASN A 85 36.51 -3.86 12.47
C ASN A 85 35.15 -4.55 12.20
N GLY A 86 34.97 -5.78 12.70
CA GLY A 86 33.74 -6.56 12.52
C GLY A 86 33.58 -7.23 11.16
N VAL A 87 34.56 -7.12 10.25
CA VAL A 87 34.57 -7.82 8.95
C VAL A 87 35.48 -9.05 9.04
N ALA A 88 34.91 -10.23 8.84
CA ALA A 88 35.65 -11.47 8.67
C ALA A 88 36.22 -11.57 7.24
N ILE A 89 37.52 -11.78 7.13
CA ILE A 89 38.27 -11.86 5.86
C ILE A 89 38.93 -13.23 5.74
N ALA A 90 38.71 -13.90 4.62
CA ALA A 90 39.29 -15.20 4.33
C ALA A 90 40.83 -15.12 4.17
N VAL A 91 41.56 -16.01 4.86
CA VAL A 91 43.04 -16.06 4.83
C VAL A 91 43.55 -17.44 4.42
N GLY A 92 42.91 -18.51 4.89
CA GLY A 92 43.31 -19.90 4.63
C GLY A 92 42.13 -20.86 4.73
N ASN A 93 42.18 -21.99 4.02
CA ASN A 93 41.12 -22.99 4.04
C ASN A 93 40.99 -23.65 5.44
N GLY A 94 39.77 -23.93 5.88
CA GLY A 94 39.48 -24.61 7.15
C GLY A 94 38.26 -24.03 7.86
N SER A 95 38.03 -24.46 9.10
CA SER A 95 36.96 -23.90 9.95
C SER A 95 37.55 -23.27 11.20
N THR A 96 36.96 -22.16 11.64
CA THR A 96 37.35 -21.48 12.89
C THR A 96 36.12 -20.84 13.56
N THR A 97 36.33 -20.34 14.78
CA THR A 97 35.32 -19.62 15.56
C THR A 97 35.76 -18.17 15.73
N ILE A 98 34.84 -17.25 15.47
CA ILE A 98 34.99 -15.83 15.74
C ILE A 98 34.23 -15.52 17.02
N THR A 99 34.83 -14.69 17.87
CA THR A 99 34.28 -14.34 19.18
C THR A 99 34.14 -12.82 19.27
N ALA A 100 32.93 -12.36 19.59
CA ALA A 100 32.64 -10.99 20.00
C ALA A 100 32.55 -10.90 21.52
N ARG A 101 33.15 -9.87 22.11
CA ARG A 101 33.09 -9.60 23.55
C ARG A 101 32.67 -8.16 23.82
N ILE A 102 31.77 -7.99 24.78
CA ILE A 102 31.29 -6.70 25.28
C ILE A 102 31.24 -6.81 26.80
N GLY A 103 32.11 -6.06 27.49
CA GLY A 103 32.35 -6.27 28.92
C GLY A 103 32.72 -7.72 29.22
N ASP A 104 31.93 -8.37 30.07
CA ASP A 104 32.09 -9.78 30.45
C ASP A 104 31.28 -10.76 29.58
N THR A 105 30.40 -10.25 28.72
CA THR A 105 29.52 -11.07 27.87
C THR A 105 30.23 -11.42 26.57
N VAL A 106 30.07 -12.67 26.12
CA VAL A 106 30.75 -13.21 24.95
C VAL A 106 29.75 -13.95 24.08
N SER A 107 29.83 -13.74 22.76
CA SER A 107 29.10 -14.54 21.77
C SER A 107 30.02 -14.97 20.63
N THR A 108 29.70 -16.09 19.98
CA THR A 108 30.55 -16.70 18.96
C THR A 108 29.81 -16.99 17.66
N ALA A 109 30.50 -16.86 16.53
CA ALA A 109 30.07 -17.32 15.21
C ALA A 109 31.05 -18.34 14.63
N ARG A 110 30.52 -19.34 13.91
CA ARG A 110 31.33 -20.36 13.23
C ARG A 110 31.49 -20.03 11.75
N VAL A 111 32.72 -20.08 11.26
CA VAL A 111 33.05 -19.82 9.85
C VAL A 111 33.79 -21.00 9.24
N THR A 112 33.50 -21.30 7.98
CA THR A 112 34.27 -22.23 7.14
C THR A 112 34.77 -21.50 5.91
N VAL A 113 36.02 -21.73 5.55
CA VAL A 113 36.70 -21.10 4.41
C VAL A 113 37.16 -22.18 3.43
N ASP A 114 36.86 -21.98 2.16
CA ASP A 114 37.36 -22.78 1.04
C ASP A 114 37.91 -21.90 -0.11
N GLY A 115 38.55 -22.53 -1.10
CA GLY A 115 38.93 -21.85 -2.35
C GLY A 115 40.12 -20.86 -2.29
N ILE A 116 40.84 -20.68 -1.17
CA ILE A 116 41.95 -19.70 -1.07
C ILE A 116 43.09 -19.93 -2.08
N GLY A 117 43.29 -21.17 -2.53
CA GLY A 117 44.35 -21.54 -3.48
C GLY A 117 43.97 -21.38 -4.95
N GLU A 118 42.73 -21.02 -5.25
CA GLU A 118 42.23 -20.84 -6.62
C GLU A 118 42.34 -19.38 -7.05
N ALA A 119 42.62 -19.15 -8.34
CA ALA A 119 42.67 -17.79 -8.86
C ALA A 119 41.27 -17.17 -8.83
N TYR A 120 41.12 -16.04 -8.14
CA TYR A 120 39.83 -15.34 -8.11
C TYR A 120 39.56 -14.65 -9.45
N HIS A 121 38.41 -14.94 -10.05
CA HIS A 121 37.97 -14.34 -11.30
C HIS A 121 36.83 -13.37 -11.06
N TRP A 122 37.07 -12.08 -11.30
CA TRP A 122 36.03 -11.05 -11.27
C TRP A 122 35.06 -11.22 -12.43
N SER A 123 33.80 -11.54 -12.13
CA SER A 123 32.74 -11.66 -13.12
C SER A 123 32.19 -10.29 -13.48
N PHE A 124 31.93 -10.07 -14.77
CA PHE A 124 31.25 -8.85 -15.19
C PHE A 124 29.84 -8.76 -14.59
N ARG A 125 29.12 -9.89 -14.55
CA ARG A 125 27.73 -9.97 -14.09
C ARG A 125 27.59 -9.68 -12.60
N ASN A 126 28.45 -10.28 -11.78
CA ASN A 126 28.28 -10.27 -10.33
C ASN A 126 29.13 -9.22 -9.61
N ASP A 127 30.31 -8.88 -10.12
CA ASP A 127 31.22 -7.96 -9.44
C ASP A 127 31.25 -6.58 -10.10
N VAL A 128 31.56 -6.52 -11.41
CA VAL A 128 31.69 -5.24 -12.13
C VAL A 128 30.37 -4.46 -12.12
N GLN A 129 29.25 -5.13 -12.41
CA GLN A 129 27.94 -4.51 -12.36
C GLN A 129 27.56 -4.01 -10.97
N SER A 130 27.88 -4.78 -9.92
CA SER A 130 27.62 -4.40 -8.54
C SER A 130 28.38 -3.12 -8.16
N VAL A 131 29.64 -3.01 -8.56
CA VAL A 131 30.43 -1.78 -8.40
C VAL A 131 29.79 -0.62 -9.16
N LEU A 132 29.43 -0.79 -10.43
CA LEU A 132 28.81 0.29 -11.21
C LEU A 132 27.48 0.77 -10.62
N SER A 133 26.70 -0.15 -10.05
CA SER A 133 25.47 0.15 -9.32
C SER A 133 25.75 0.90 -8.02
N ARG A 134 26.69 0.43 -7.19
CA ARG A 134 27.09 1.06 -5.93
C ARG A 134 27.56 2.50 -6.12
N LEU A 135 28.39 2.75 -7.15
CA LEU A 135 28.89 4.09 -7.46
C LEU A 135 27.84 4.99 -8.14
N GLY A 136 26.62 4.48 -8.36
CA GLY A 136 25.51 5.20 -8.98
C GLY A 136 25.67 5.45 -10.48
N CYS A 137 26.62 4.79 -11.15
CA CYS A 137 26.94 5.03 -12.56
C CYS A 137 25.77 4.69 -13.49
N ASN A 138 25.06 3.60 -13.19
CA ASN A 138 23.94 3.08 -13.97
C ASN A 138 22.56 3.50 -13.40
N THR A 139 22.50 4.62 -12.67
CA THR A 139 21.24 5.22 -12.18
C THR A 139 20.57 6.06 -13.26
N GLY A 140 19.27 6.31 -13.11
CA GLY A 140 18.48 7.13 -14.04
C GLY A 140 18.96 8.58 -14.18
N ALA A 141 19.68 9.10 -13.18
CA ALA A 141 20.30 10.44 -13.25
C ALA A 141 21.60 10.46 -14.07
N CYS A 142 22.24 9.30 -14.25
CA CYS A 142 23.54 9.13 -14.90
C CYS A 142 23.44 8.28 -16.17
N HIS A 143 24.28 7.26 -16.33
CA HIS A 143 24.34 6.47 -17.56
C HIS A 143 23.17 5.49 -17.70
N GLY A 144 22.43 5.22 -16.62
CA GLY A 144 21.18 4.46 -16.62
C GLY A 144 19.96 5.23 -17.12
N ALA A 145 20.10 6.52 -17.47
CA ALA A 145 19.05 7.27 -18.14
C ALA A 145 18.66 6.61 -19.46
N LEU A 146 17.39 6.75 -19.90
CA LEU A 146 16.90 6.12 -21.14
C LEU A 146 17.77 6.43 -22.37
N ALA A 147 18.24 7.68 -22.49
CA ALA A 147 19.14 8.13 -23.55
C ALA A 147 20.64 8.00 -23.19
N GLY A 148 20.97 7.55 -21.99
CA GLY A 148 22.30 7.62 -21.40
C GLY A 148 22.79 9.06 -21.18
N LYS A 149 24.09 9.22 -20.93
CA LYS A 149 24.76 10.53 -20.79
C LYS A 149 26.08 10.54 -21.54
N GLY A 150 26.33 11.61 -22.28
CA GLY A 150 27.59 11.80 -23.00
C GLY A 150 27.90 10.69 -24.02
N GLY A 151 26.87 10.12 -24.65
CA GLY A 151 27.00 9.00 -25.60
C GLY A 151 27.38 7.67 -24.96
N PHE A 152 27.20 7.52 -23.65
CA PHE A 152 27.39 6.28 -22.90
C PHE A 152 26.10 5.93 -22.15
N ARG A 153 25.58 4.73 -22.41
CA ARG A 153 24.31 4.25 -21.88
C ARG A 153 24.51 2.88 -21.23
N LEU A 154 24.03 2.75 -20.01
CA LEU A 154 23.93 1.50 -19.28
C LEU A 154 22.46 1.20 -19.01
N SER A 155 22.16 -0.06 -18.74
CA SER A 155 20.89 -0.51 -18.22
C SER A 155 20.69 0.03 -16.81
N LEU A 156 19.45 0.37 -16.46
CA LEU A 156 19.15 0.89 -15.13
C LEU A 156 19.53 -0.16 -14.07
N ARG A 157 20.36 0.20 -13.09
CA ARG A 157 20.82 -0.68 -12.00
C ARG A 157 21.48 -2.01 -12.44
N GLY A 158 22.01 -2.06 -13.67
CA GLY A 158 22.79 -3.20 -14.15
C GLY A 158 21.94 -4.42 -14.54
N TYR A 159 20.66 -4.21 -14.82
CA TYR A 159 19.70 -5.27 -15.12
C TYR A 159 19.92 -6.02 -16.44
N ASP A 160 20.66 -5.47 -17.39
CA ASP A 160 21.02 -6.11 -18.65
C ASP A 160 22.54 -6.14 -18.81
N SER A 161 23.17 -7.12 -18.15
CA SER A 161 24.62 -7.26 -18.14
C SER A 161 25.19 -7.45 -19.55
N ASP A 162 24.47 -8.14 -20.43
CA ASP A 162 24.91 -8.40 -21.80
C ASP A 162 24.97 -7.12 -22.63
N SER A 163 23.90 -6.30 -22.59
CA SER A 163 23.88 -4.99 -23.25
C SER A 163 24.94 -4.04 -22.67
N ASP A 164 25.09 -4.03 -21.34
CA ASP A 164 26.03 -3.15 -20.66
C ASP A 164 27.47 -3.49 -20.97
N PHE A 165 27.79 -4.79 -21.01
CA PHE A 165 29.10 -5.25 -21.43
C PHE A 165 29.44 -4.76 -22.83
N VAL A 166 28.51 -4.83 -23.78
CA VAL A 166 28.69 -4.31 -25.14
C VAL A 166 28.88 -2.79 -25.15
N SER A 167 28.10 -2.03 -24.37
CA SER A 167 28.25 -0.57 -24.31
C SER A 167 29.59 -0.14 -23.70
N ILE A 168 30.06 -0.89 -22.70
CA ILE A 168 31.36 -0.65 -22.07
C ILE A 168 32.50 -1.04 -23.02
N THR A 169 32.49 -2.24 -23.58
CA THR A 169 33.68 -2.79 -24.24
C THR A 169 33.75 -2.53 -25.75
N ARG A 170 32.61 -2.37 -26.44
CA ARG A 170 32.55 -2.34 -27.92
C ARG A 170 32.13 -1.00 -28.49
N GLU A 171 31.16 -0.34 -27.86
CA GLU A 171 30.67 0.96 -28.34
C GLU A 171 31.76 2.05 -28.28
N ALA A 172 31.52 3.16 -28.99
CA ALA A 172 32.46 4.28 -29.10
C ALA A 172 33.88 3.86 -29.55
N LYS A 173 33.97 2.79 -30.35
CA LYS A 173 35.20 2.16 -30.85
C LYS A 173 36.08 1.55 -29.74
N GLY A 174 35.47 1.03 -28.68
CA GLY A 174 36.15 0.35 -27.56
C GLY A 174 36.96 1.26 -26.64
N ARG A 175 36.89 2.59 -26.81
CA ARG A 175 37.74 3.56 -26.08
C ARG A 175 37.53 3.60 -24.56
N ARG A 176 36.57 2.87 -24.01
CA ARG A 176 36.27 2.88 -22.57
C ARG A 176 37.07 1.86 -21.79
N VAL A 177 37.70 0.90 -22.47
CA VAL A 177 38.52 -0.15 -21.87
C VAL A 177 39.89 -0.15 -22.57
N GLU A 178 40.95 -0.01 -21.79
CA GLU A 178 42.35 -0.10 -22.20
C GLU A 178 43.00 -1.25 -21.41
N LEU A 179 43.18 -2.40 -22.06
CA LEU A 179 43.64 -3.62 -21.39
C LEU A 179 45.10 -3.52 -20.92
N SER A 180 45.94 -2.78 -21.67
CA SER A 180 47.37 -2.66 -21.38
C SER A 180 47.67 -1.69 -20.22
N ASP A 181 46.73 -0.79 -19.93
CA ASP A 181 46.81 0.21 -18.87
C ASP A 181 45.40 0.47 -18.33
N PRO A 182 44.92 -0.37 -17.39
CA PRO A 182 43.57 -0.27 -16.85
C PRO A 182 43.24 1.13 -16.31
N GLY A 183 44.21 1.82 -15.71
CA GLY A 183 44.04 3.16 -15.16
C GLY A 183 43.69 4.23 -16.20
N ARG A 184 44.05 4.01 -17.48
CA ARG A 184 43.68 4.89 -18.61
C ARG A 184 42.33 4.59 -19.22
N SER A 185 41.70 3.47 -18.85
CA SER A 185 40.35 3.12 -19.28
C SER A 185 39.39 4.23 -18.87
N LEU A 186 38.63 4.80 -19.82
CA LEU A 186 37.67 5.87 -19.49
C LEU A 186 36.62 5.44 -18.46
N LEU A 187 36.36 4.13 -18.35
CA LEU A 187 35.50 3.54 -17.32
C LEU A 187 36.01 3.80 -15.91
N ILE A 188 37.34 3.89 -15.71
CA ILE A 188 38.00 4.12 -14.41
C ILE A 188 38.47 5.57 -14.27
N ALA A 189 39.17 6.09 -15.29
CA ALA A 189 39.83 7.38 -15.24
C ALA A 189 38.87 8.56 -14.99
N LYS A 190 37.63 8.47 -15.49
CA LYS A 190 36.61 9.50 -15.27
C LYS A 190 36.07 9.49 -13.83
N PRO A 191 35.49 8.38 -13.33
CA PRO A 191 34.96 8.38 -11.96
C PRO A 191 36.04 8.55 -10.89
N SER A 192 37.31 8.25 -11.16
CA SER A 192 38.42 8.53 -10.23
C SER A 192 38.94 9.96 -10.24
N GLY A 193 38.43 10.82 -11.13
CA GLY A 193 38.89 12.20 -11.28
C GLY A 193 40.22 12.37 -12.02
N ALA A 194 40.86 11.28 -12.49
CA ALA A 194 42.04 11.36 -13.35
C ALA A 194 41.74 12.06 -14.70
N LEU A 195 40.48 12.01 -15.14
CA LEU A 195 39.94 12.80 -16.24
C LEU A 195 38.68 13.56 -15.80
N PRO A 196 38.38 14.74 -16.38
CA PRO A 196 37.18 15.49 -16.04
C PRO A 196 35.90 14.66 -16.24
N HIS A 197 35.12 14.56 -15.17
CA HIS A 197 33.84 13.86 -15.14
C HIS A 197 32.76 14.77 -14.57
N LYS A 198 31.67 14.97 -15.32
CA LYS A 198 30.55 15.81 -14.88
C LYS A 198 29.87 15.28 -13.62
N GLY A 199 29.91 13.97 -13.38
CA GLY A 199 29.36 13.35 -12.17
C GLY A 199 30.21 13.54 -10.92
N GLY A 200 31.38 14.20 -11.02
CA GLY A 200 32.32 14.37 -9.91
C GLY A 200 33.17 13.12 -9.64
N LEU A 201 33.88 13.15 -8.51
CA LEU A 201 34.58 12.00 -7.97
C LEU A 201 33.55 10.96 -7.50
N ARG A 202 33.69 9.73 -7.99
CA ARG A 202 32.82 8.60 -7.70
C ARG A 202 33.57 7.36 -7.26
N LEU A 203 34.84 7.21 -7.64
CA LEU A 203 35.65 6.02 -7.42
C LEU A 203 36.98 6.41 -6.78
N ASP A 204 37.15 6.15 -5.50
CA ASP A 204 38.44 6.34 -4.82
C ASP A 204 39.46 5.32 -5.35
N THR A 205 40.68 5.76 -5.67
CA THR A 205 41.75 4.90 -6.21
C THR A 205 42.25 3.87 -5.20
N GLU A 206 42.09 4.12 -3.91
CA GLU A 206 42.47 3.17 -2.85
C GLU A 206 41.34 2.19 -2.50
N SER A 207 40.15 2.37 -3.08
CA SER A 207 38.99 1.53 -2.81
C SER A 207 39.13 0.11 -3.38
N ARG A 208 38.42 -0.83 -2.75
CA ARG A 208 38.23 -2.18 -3.30
C ARG A 208 37.54 -2.13 -4.66
N ASP A 209 36.56 -1.26 -4.83
CA ASP A 209 35.81 -1.09 -6.07
C ASP A 209 36.71 -0.72 -7.26
N TYR A 210 37.71 0.15 -7.03
CA TYR A 210 38.72 0.45 -8.04
C TYR A 210 39.52 -0.81 -8.42
N ARG A 211 39.91 -1.62 -7.43
CA ARG A 211 40.65 -2.88 -7.64
C ARG A 211 39.83 -3.89 -8.44
N VAL A 212 38.53 -4.02 -8.18
CA VAL A 212 37.63 -4.90 -8.94
C VAL A 212 37.63 -4.51 -10.42
N LEU A 213 37.36 -3.25 -10.72
CA LEU A 213 37.30 -2.77 -12.10
C LEU A 213 38.65 -2.88 -12.80
N SER A 214 39.73 -2.44 -12.15
CA SER A 214 41.08 -2.48 -12.75
C SER A 214 41.58 -3.90 -12.96
N SER A 215 41.33 -4.82 -12.02
CA SER A 215 41.75 -6.23 -12.13
C SER A 215 40.94 -6.98 -13.19
N TRP A 216 39.63 -6.71 -13.28
CA TRP A 216 38.79 -7.26 -14.37
C TRP A 216 39.30 -6.82 -15.74
N ILE A 217 39.63 -5.54 -15.91
CA ILE A 217 40.22 -5.01 -17.16
C ILE A 217 41.59 -5.65 -17.43
N ALA A 218 42.48 -5.67 -16.44
CA ALA A 218 43.81 -6.27 -16.56
C ALA A 218 43.76 -7.76 -16.96
N SER A 219 42.71 -8.46 -16.52
CA SER A 219 42.47 -9.88 -16.81
C SER A 219 41.78 -10.12 -18.17
N GLY A 220 41.69 -9.09 -19.02
CA GLY A 220 41.15 -9.19 -20.38
C GLY A 220 39.71 -8.72 -20.55
N ALA A 221 39.09 -8.14 -19.51
CA ALA A 221 37.70 -7.66 -19.52
C ALA A 221 36.71 -8.71 -20.05
N ALA A 222 36.74 -9.91 -19.46
CA ALA A 222 35.86 -11.01 -19.85
C ALA A 222 34.37 -10.60 -19.72
N GLY A 223 33.57 -10.97 -20.70
CA GLY A 223 32.13 -10.70 -20.71
C GLY A 223 31.34 -11.69 -19.87
N PRO A 224 30.02 -11.46 -19.72
CA PRO A 224 29.13 -12.40 -19.08
C PRO A 224 29.23 -13.80 -19.71
N SER A 225 29.28 -14.83 -18.87
CA SER A 225 29.24 -16.25 -19.24
C SER A 225 27.87 -16.85 -18.90
N GLU A 226 27.51 -17.96 -19.55
CA GLU A 226 26.37 -18.78 -19.09
C GLU A 226 26.68 -19.50 -17.77
N ASP A 227 27.96 -19.77 -17.51
CA ASP A 227 28.45 -20.36 -16.27
C ASP A 227 28.56 -19.34 -15.11
N ASP A 228 28.33 -18.04 -15.38
CA ASP A 228 28.28 -17.03 -14.31
C ASP A 228 27.10 -17.32 -13.39
N PRO A 229 27.34 -17.47 -12.07
CA PRO A 229 26.26 -17.81 -11.15
C PRO A 229 25.21 -16.71 -11.09
N ARG A 230 23.94 -17.09 -11.07
CA ARG A 230 22.81 -16.18 -11.20
C ARG A 230 22.21 -15.88 -9.84
N LEU A 231 21.99 -14.60 -9.59
CA LEU A 231 21.33 -14.14 -8.37
C LEU A 231 19.88 -14.61 -8.33
N GLU A 232 19.57 -15.52 -7.41
CA GLU A 232 18.23 -16.04 -7.20
C GLU A 232 17.39 -15.12 -6.32
N LYS A 233 17.97 -14.69 -5.19
CA LYS A 233 17.33 -13.82 -4.19
C LYS A 233 18.37 -13.11 -3.34
N ILE A 234 17.90 -12.13 -2.56
CA ILE A 234 18.66 -11.55 -1.47
C ILE A 234 17.93 -11.77 -0.16
N SER A 235 18.67 -11.89 0.93
CA SER A 235 18.13 -11.94 2.28
C SER A 235 18.77 -10.87 3.13
N VAL A 236 17.98 -10.26 4.01
CA VAL A 236 18.46 -9.26 4.95
C VAL A 236 18.52 -9.84 6.37
N THR A 237 19.48 -9.37 7.17
CA THR A 237 19.62 -9.78 8.57
C THR A 237 19.94 -8.55 9.43
N PRO A 238 19.15 -8.26 10.47
CA PRO A 238 17.89 -8.90 10.81
C PRO A 238 16.78 -8.58 9.80
N ALA A 239 15.84 -9.51 9.60
CA ALA A 239 14.67 -9.29 8.74
C ALA A 239 13.57 -8.46 9.43
N ALA A 240 13.57 -8.44 10.76
CA ALA A 240 12.74 -7.58 11.58
C ALA A 240 13.49 -7.20 12.86
N SER A 241 13.37 -5.95 13.27
CA SER A 241 13.90 -5.42 14.52
C SER A 241 12.85 -4.60 15.25
N MET A 242 12.89 -4.62 16.58
CA MET A 242 12.02 -3.79 17.41
C MET A 242 12.85 -2.76 18.19
N LEU A 243 12.95 -1.54 17.71
CA LEU A 243 13.90 -0.59 18.28
C LEU A 243 13.23 0.31 19.33
N ARG A 244 14.04 0.93 20.17
CA ARG A 244 13.62 2.02 21.06
C ARG A 244 14.12 3.37 20.52
N PRO A 245 13.49 4.50 20.88
CA PRO A 245 14.03 5.81 20.56
C PRO A 245 15.48 5.95 21.04
N GLY A 246 16.40 6.26 20.11
CA GLY A 246 17.83 6.35 20.37
C GLY A 246 18.65 5.10 20.03
N ASP A 247 18.01 3.96 19.76
CA ASP A 247 18.72 2.75 19.31
C ASP A 247 19.24 2.92 17.87
N GLN A 248 20.31 2.20 17.57
CA GLN A 248 20.84 2.01 16.21
C GLN A 248 20.87 0.53 15.87
N THR A 249 20.72 0.19 14.59
CA THR A 249 20.93 -1.17 14.09
C THR A 249 21.53 -1.18 12.70
N ARG A 250 22.12 -2.29 12.27
CA ARG A 250 22.58 -2.46 10.89
C ARG A 250 21.78 -3.54 10.18
N VAL A 251 21.55 -3.37 8.88
CA VAL A 251 20.95 -4.37 8.00
C VAL A 251 22.04 -4.98 7.13
N LEU A 252 22.39 -6.23 7.40
CA LEU A 252 23.30 -7.03 6.57
C LEU A 252 22.56 -7.64 5.39
N VAL A 253 23.23 -7.78 4.25
CA VAL A 253 22.63 -8.25 2.99
C VAL A 253 23.43 -9.42 2.43
N ASN A 254 22.76 -10.55 2.23
CA ASN A 254 23.34 -11.72 1.61
C ASN A 254 22.66 -12.02 0.27
N ALA A 255 23.48 -12.18 -0.78
CA ALA A 255 23.08 -12.66 -2.09
C ALA A 255 23.12 -14.19 -2.15
N HIS A 256 22.06 -14.81 -2.67
CA HIS A 256 21.97 -16.26 -2.87
C HIS A 256 22.02 -16.55 -4.36
N TYR A 257 22.99 -17.36 -4.78
CA TYR A 257 23.23 -17.73 -6.17
C TYR A 257 22.76 -19.17 -6.46
N ASP A 258 22.45 -19.45 -7.72
CA ASP A 258 21.96 -20.74 -8.22
C ASP A 258 22.96 -21.91 -8.11
N ASP A 259 24.24 -21.60 -7.93
CA ASP A 259 25.30 -22.55 -7.59
C ASP A 259 25.37 -22.90 -6.09
N GLY A 260 24.46 -22.33 -5.28
CA GLY A 260 24.37 -22.54 -3.84
C GLY A 260 25.25 -21.61 -3.01
N ARG A 261 26.05 -20.73 -3.62
CA ARG A 261 26.85 -19.76 -2.87
C ARG A 261 25.97 -18.69 -2.21
N VAL A 262 26.37 -18.32 -0.99
CA VAL A 262 25.81 -17.20 -0.24
C VAL A 262 26.94 -16.21 0.03
N VAL A 263 26.78 -14.98 -0.45
CA VAL A 263 27.82 -13.95 -0.41
C VAL A 263 27.29 -12.71 0.29
N ASP A 264 28.07 -12.17 1.22
CA ASP A 264 27.80 -10.85 1.79
C ASP A 264 28.00 -9.78 0.73
N VAL A 265 26.93 -9.05 0.46
CA VAL A 265 26.87 -7.96 -0.52
C VAL A 265 26.43 -6.65 0.12
N THR A 266 26.49 -6.54 1.46
CA THR A 266 26.05 -5.36 2.23
C THR A 266 26.69 -4.08 1.68
N HIS A 267 27.99 -4.10 1.43
CA HIS A 267 28.77 -2.98 0.89
C HIS A 267 28.42 -2.57 -0.56
N TRP A 268 27.73 -3.43 -1.32
CA TRP A 268 27.25 -3.12 -2.67
C TRP A 268 25.73 -2.95 -2.75
N ALA A 269 25.02 -3.25 -1.67
CA ALA A 269 23.60 -3.03 -1.59
C ALA A 269 23.29 -1.53 -1.57
N VAL A 270 22.07 -1.20 -2.00
CA VAL A 270 21.51 0.15 -1.92
C VAL A 270 20.35 0.11 -0.93
N PHE A 271 20.40 1.00 0.05
CA PHE A 271 19.42 1.10 1.12
C PHE A 271 18.56 2.35 0.95
N SER A 272 17.31 2.26 1.38
CA SER A 272 16.41 3.42 1.54
C SER A 272 15.37 3.10 2.60
N ALA A 273 14.99 4.07 3.42
CA ALA A 273 13.87 3.91 4.35
C ALA A 273 12.54 4.15 3.63
N THR A 274 11.51 3.37 3.96
CA THR A 274 10.15 3.58 3.44
C THR A 274 9.43 4.73 4.15
N ASP A 275 9.86 5.07 5.37
CA ASP A 275 9.32 6.17 6.17
C ASP A 275 10.44 6.76 7.05
N GLU A 276 11.05 7.85 6.57
CA GLU A 276 12.14 8.55 7.26
C GLU A 276 11.70 9.26 8.55
N ALA A 277 10.39 9.40 8.79
CA ALA A 277 9.88 9.92 10.05
C ALA A 277 9.97 8.88 11.19
N ILE A 278 10.15 7.60 10.86
CA ILE A 278 10.29 6.50 11.82
C ILE A 278 11.75 6.07 11.93
N VAL A 279 12.39 5.76 10.79
CA VAL A 279 13.81 5.35 10.74
C VAL A 279 14.52 5.93 9.52
N THR A 280 15.79 6.28 9.66
CA THR A 280 16.70 6.60 8.54
C THR A 280 17.64 5.43 8.29
N VAL A 281 18.25 5.38 7.10
CA VAL A 281 19.30 4.41 6.79
C VAL A 281 20.39 5.06 5.95
N ASP A 282 21.65 4.77 6.26
CA ASP A 282 22.81 5.27 5.50
C ASP A 282 23.24 4.32 4.37
N GLU A 283 24.34 4.67 3.70
CA GLU A 283 24.85 3.88 2.58
C GLU A 283 25.48 2.54 2.99
N ASP A 284 25.80 2.34 4.26
CA ASP A 284 26.39 1.10 4.79
C ASP A 284 25.37 0.24 5.56
N GLY A 285 24.09 0.58 5.43
CA GLY A 285 22.97 -0.12 6.02
C GLY A 285 22.79 0.14 7.52
N LEU A 286 23.42 1.17 8.08
CA LEU A 286 23.19 1.61 9.45
C LEU A 286 21.85 2.36 9.53
N VAL A 287 21.03 1.98 10.48
CA VAL A 287 19.66 2.44 10.69
C VAL A 287 19.60 3.19 12.01
N GLU A 288 18.99 4.37 11.99
CA GLU A 288 18.76 5.18 13.19
C GLU A 288 17.27 5.41 13.41
N VAL A 289 16.84 5.40 14.67
CA VAL A 289 15.45 5.68 15.04
C VAL A 289 15.19 7.18 15.12
N VAL A 290 14.16 7.63 14.40
CA VAL A 290 13.67 9.02 14.40
C VAL A 290 12.36 9.15 15.16
N GLY A 291 11.44 8.20 15.01
CA GLY A 291 10.09 8.27 15.55
C GLY A 291 9.49 6.90 15.89
N CYS A 292 8.26 6.89 16.41
CA CYS A 292 7.54 5.67 16.79
C CYS A 292 6.64 5.15 15.65
N GLY A 293 6.40 3.85 15.63
CA GLY A 293 5.62 3.14 14.63
C GLY A 293 6.43 2.06 13.91
N GLU A 294 5.87 1.50 12.85
CA GLU A 294 6.54 0.56 11.94
C GLU A 294 6.96 1.24 10.64
N GLY A 295 8.27 1.19 10.37
CA GLY A 295 8.90 1.50 9.10
C GLY A 295 9.60 0.27 8.52
N ALA A 296 10.18 0.40 7.34
CA ALA A 296 11.02 -0.64 6.76
C ALA A 296 12.23 -0.04 6.04
N VAL A 297 13.33 -0.79 6.05
CA VAL A 297 14.50 -0.53 5.21
C VAL A 297 14.37 -1.39 3.96
N LEU A 298 14.22 -0.72 2.83
CA LEU A 298 14.21 -1.34 1.51
C LEU A 298 15.65 -1.52 1.04
N VAL A 299 15.99 -2.74 0.65
CA VAL A 299 17.33 -3.15 0.24
C VAL A 299 17.30 -3.64 -1.20
N TRP A 300 18.24 -3.12 -2.00
CA TRP A 300 18.42 -3.46 -3.40
C TRP A 300 19.80 -4.04 -3.64
N PHE A 301 19.86 -5.17 -4.34
CA PHE A 301 21.11 -5.69 -4.90
C PHE A 301 20.81 -6.45 -6.19
N GLY A 302 21.51 -6.08 -7.26
CA GLY A 302 21.16 -6.51 -8.62
C GLY A 302 19.69 -6.23 -8.92
N SER A 303 18.97 -7.23 -9.44
CA SER A 303 17.53 -7.18 -9.74
C SER A 303 16.63 -7.66 -8.61
N LYS A 304 17.14 -7.75 -7.37
CA LYS A 304 16.41 -8.28 -6.22
C LYS A 304 16.20 -7.21 -5.17
N VAL A 305 15.09 -7.37 -4.46
CA VAL A 305 14.62 -6.48 -3.41
C VAL A 305 14.32 -7.30 -2.17
N ALA A 306 14.65 -6.76 -1.01
CA ALA A 306 14.20 -7.27 0.29
C ALA A 306 13.84 -6.11 1.21
N LEU A 307 13.10 -6.41 2.27
CA LEU A 307 12.74 -5.47 3.32
C LEU A 307 13.28 -5.98 4.65
N ALA A 308 13.86 -5.10 5.45
CA ALA A 308 14.03 -5.30 6.87
C ALA A 308 13.01 -4.43 7.61
N ARG A 309 12.11 -5.03 8.40
CA ARG A 309 11.08 -4.28 9.15
C ARG A 309 11.64 -3.69 10.43
N MET A 310 11.27 -2.45 10.73
CA MET A 310 11.68 -1.74 11.94
C MET A 310 10.43 -1.34 12.70
N THR A 311 10.22 -1.90 13.88
CA THR A 311 9.10 -1.60 14.76
C THR A 311 9.59 -0.78 15.93
N VAL A 312 9.07 0.41 16.16
CA VAL A 312 9.43 1.29 17.27
C VAL A 312 8.19 1.52 18.12
N PRO A 313 7.99 0.79 19.23
CA PRO A 313 6.82 0.96 20.07
C PRO A 313 6.73 2.37 20.65
N TYR A 314 5.50 2.86 20.86
CA TYR A 314 5.29 4.14 21.52
C TYR A 314 5.75 4.07 22.99
N PRO A 315 6.21 5.19 23.58
CA PRO A 315 6.73 5.24 24.94
C PRO A 315 5.59 5.28 25.98
N HIS A 316 4.58 4.43 25.80
CA HIS A 316 3.45 4.29 26.71
C HIS A 316 3.58 2.99 27.49
N GLU A 317 3.24 3.02 28.78
CA GLU A 317 3.12 1.81 29.60
C GLU A 317 1.64 1.41 29.66
N ILE A 318 1.28 0.33 28.97
CA ILE A 318 -0.08 -0.19 28.92
C ILE A 318 -0.07 -1.60 29.47
N ALA A 319 -0.92 -1.85 30.47
CA ALA A 319 -1.04 -3.17 31.07
C ALA A 319 -1.62 -4.19 30.07
N ASP A 320 -1.03 -5.39 30.02
CA ASP A 320 -1.49 -6.50 29.18
C ASP A 320 -2.99 -6.81 29.31
N GLU A 321 -3.54 -6.65 30.51
CA GLU A 321 -4.96 -6.83 30.80
C GLU A 321 -5.87 -5.98 29.90
N VAL A 322 -5.42 -4.79 29.48
CA VAL A 322 -6.18 -3.91 28.56
C VAL A 322 -6.42 -4.59 27.23
N TYR A 323 -5.42 -5.27 26.69
CA TYR A 323 -5.54 -6.01 25.42
C TYR A 323 -6.29 -7.32 25.62
N VAL A 324 -6.08 -8.03 26.73
CA VAL A 324 -6.76 -9.30 27.02
C VAL A 324 -8.27 -9.09 27.19
N THR A 325 -8.69 -8.04 27.89
CA THR A 325 -10.10 -7.76 28.17
C THR A 325 -10.82 -6.96 27.08
N ALA A 326 -10.09 -6.42 26.10
CA ALA A 326 -10.69 -5.74 24.96
C ALA A 326 -11.68 -6.67 24.23
N SER A 327 -12.87 -6.13 23.91
CA SER A 327 -13.88 -6.85 23.16
C SER A 327 -13.32 -7.34 21.81
N ARG A 328 -13.77 -8.53 21.40
CA ARG A 328 -13.44 -9.14 20.12
C ARG A 328 -14.68 -9.72 19.49
N ARG A 329 -14.80 -9.56 18.18
CA ARG A 329 -15.88 -10.13 17.38
C ARG A 329 -15.36 -11.18 16.41
N ASN A 330 -14.26 -10.89 15.73
CA ASN A 330 -13.68 -11.75 14.70
C ASN A 330 -12.16 -11.55 14.59
N PHE A 331 -11.53 -12.24 13.63
CA PHE A 331 -10.08 -12.25 13.44
C PHE A 331 -9.47 -10.86 13.21
N ILE A 332 -10.25 -9.87 12.72
CA ILE A 332 -9.76 -8.50 12.55
C ILE A 332 -9.37 -7.91 13.90
N ASP A 333 -10.18 -8.14 14.93
CA ASP A 333 -9.95 -7.61 16.26
C ASP A 333 -8.74 -8.26 16.92
N ASP A 334 -8.57 -9.57 16.75
CA ASP A 334 -7.42 -10.30 17.28
C ASP A 334 -6.11 -9.77 16.69
N LEU A 335 -6.04 -9.64 15.38
CA LEU A 335 -4.82 -9.20 14.67
C LEU A 335 -4.56 -7.70 14.84
N ASN A 336 -5.62 -6.89 14.96
CA ASN A 336 -5.46 -5.47 15.27
C ASN A 336 -4.99 -5.28 16.71
N LEU A 337 -5.59 -5.95 17.70
CA LEU A 337 -5.17 -5.84 19.11
C LEU A 337 -3.73 -6.34 19.32
N ALA A 338 -3.31 -7.40 18.61
CA ALA A 338 -1.93 -7.85 18.63
C ALA A 338 -0.97 -6.74 18.14
N GLN A 339 -1.29 -6.08 17.03
CA GLN A 339 -0.49 -4.95 16.52
C GLN A 339 -0.44 -3.77 17.49
N LEU A 340 -1.58 -3.42 18.10
CA LEU A 340 -1.63 -2.34 19.08
C LEU A 340 -0.83 -2.66 20.34
N LYS A 341 -0.82 -3.92 20.77
CA LYS A 341 0.02 -4.39 21.88
C LYS A 341 1.51 -4.23 21.54
N THR A 342 1.93 -4.70 20.37
CA THR A 342 3.31 -4.56 19.90
C THR A 342 3.77 -3.10 19.87
N LEU A 343 2.87 -2.17 19.58
CA LEU A 343 3.16 -0.75 19.47
C LEU A 343 2.91 0.06 20.76
N ASN A 344 2.49 -0.57 21.86
CA ASN A 344 2.07 0.13 23.08
C ASN A 344 0.99 1.20 22.82
N LEU A 345 -0.02 0.87 22.02
CA LEU A 345 -1.14 1.74 21.72
C LEU A 345 -2.41 1.25 22.40
N ARG A 346 -3.14 2.16 23.03
CA ARG A 346 -4.41 1.81 23.68
C ARG A 346 -5.55 1.82 22.67
N PRO A 347 -6.35 0.74 22.54
CA PRO A 347 -7.55 0.77 21.72
C PRO A 347 -8.60 1.69 22.37
N SER A 348 -9.17 2.61 21.59
CA SER A 348 -10.32 3.42 22.01
C SER A 348 -11.55 2.52 22.24
N PRO A 349 -12.46 2.91 23.16
CA PRO A 349 -13.68 2.16 23.42
C PRO A 349 -14.59 2.12 22.21
N ARG A 350 -15.60 1.23 22.22
CA ARG A 350 -16.64 1.18 21.20
C ARG A 350 -17.41 2.52 21.14
N CYS A 351 -17.77 2.97 19.94
CA CYS A 351 -18.64 4.13 19.74
C CYS A 351 -20.07 3.85 20.18
N ASP A 352 -20.83 4.92 20.45
CA ASP A 352 -22.25 4.82 20.73
C ASP A 352 -23.07 4.43 19.47
N ASP A 353 -24.36 4.19 19.69
CA ASP A 353 -25.27 3.70 18.65
C ASP A 353 -25.65 4.75 17.61
N GLU A 354 -25.68 6.04 17.95
CA GLU A 354 -25.97 7.11 17.00
C GLU A 354 -24.77 7.32 16.05
N THR A 355 -23.56 7.29 16.60
CA THR A 355 -22.31 7.29 15.84
C THR A 355 -22.23 6.08 14.92
N PHE A 356 -22.50 4.87 15.43
CA PHE A 356 -22.47 3.66 14.59
C PHE A 356 -23.51 3.71 13.46
N LEU A 357 -24.75 4.13 13.76
CA LEU A 357 -25.81 4.26 12.76
C LEU A 357 -25.39 5.21 11.63
N ARG A 358 -24.89 6.40 11.99
CA ARG A 358 -24.40 7.38 11.02
C ARG A 358 -23.28 6.79 10.16
N ARG A 359 -22.25 6.27 10.83
CA ARG A 359 -21.01 5.81 10.20
C ARG A 359 -21.25 4.65 9.26
N ALA A 360 -21.94 3.61 9.73
CA ALA A 360 -22.23 2.42 8.93
C ALA A 360 -23.10 2.77 7.71
N THR A 361 -24.07 3.68 7.85
CA THR A 361 -24.93 4.10 6.74
C THR A 361 -24.12 4.87 5.68
N LEU A 362 -23.31 5.85 6.10
CA LEU A 362 -22.47 6.62 5.19
C LEU A 362 -21.44 5.74 4.46
N ASP A 363 -20.74 4.87 5.18
CA ASP A 363 -19.68 4.03 4.59
C ASP A 363 -20.21 2.94 3.66
N THR A 364 -21.41 2.42 3.96
CA THR A 364 -21.96 1.27 3.25
C THR A 364 -22.81 1.67 2.05
N ILE A 365 -23.57 2.77 2.16
CA ILE A 365 -24.58 3.17 1.17
C ILE A 365 -24.53 4.65 0.76
N GLY A 366 -23.55 5.43 1.22
CA GLY A 366 -23.27 6.77 0.68
C GLY A 366 -24.32 7.84 0.97
N ARG A 367 -25.09 7.72 2.05
CA ARG A 367 -26.07 8.74 2.48
C ARG A 367 -26.28 8.77 3.99
N LEU A 368 -26.99 9.77 4.49
CA LEU A 368 -27.37 9.85 5.89
C LEU A 368 -28.50 8.85 6.22
N PRO A 369 -28.58 8.33 7.45
CA PRO A 369 -29.76 7.59 7.90
C PRO A 369 -30.98 8.52 7.91
N SER A 370 -32.11 8.02 7.44
CA SER A 370 -33.39 8.75 7.56
C SER A 370 -33.92 8.71 9.00
N LEU A 371 -34.84 9.62 9.33
CA LEU A 371 -35.48 9.67 10.64
C LEU A 371 -36.19 8.34 10.98
N SER A 372 -36.89 7.75 10.02
CA SER A 372 -37.57 6.46 10.21
C SER A 372 -36.59 5.30 10.37
N GLU A 373 -35.47 5.28 9.65
CA GLU A 373 -34.42 4.27 9.85
C GLU A 373 -33.82 4.35 11.26
N ARG A 374 -33.61 5.55 11.79
CA ARG A 374 -33.17 5.76 13.18
C ARG A 374 -34.18 5.21 14.18
N GLU A 375 -35.46 5.56 14.03
CA GLU A 375 -36.53 5.09 14.92
C GLU A 375 -36.59 3.56 14.95
N ILE A 376 -36.53 2.92 13.77
CA ILE A 376 -36.49 1.46 13.65
C ILE A 376 -35.23 0.91 14.36
N TYR A 377 -34.05 1.48 14.09
CA TYR A 377 -32.80 1.01 14.68
C TYR A 377 -32.78 1.13 16.22
N MET A 378 -33.31 2.23 16.77
CA MET A 378 -33.35 2.45 18.22
C MET A 378 -34.40 1.57 18.92
N ALA A 379 -35.45 1.17 18.21
CA ALA A 379 -36.46 0.24 18.71
C ALA A 379 -35.98 -1.23 18.76
N GLU A 380 -34.95 -1.58 17.99
CA GLU A 380 -34.37 -2.93 17.99
C GLU A 380 -33.61 -3.23 19.29
N PRO A 381 -33.57 -4.50 19.76
CA PRO A 381 -32.79 -4.89 20.94
C PRO A 381 -31.30 -4.52 20.79
N ALA A 382 -30.72 -3.93 21.85
CA ALA A 382 -29.35 -3.39 21.82
C ALA A 382 -28.27 -4.38 21.37
N ILE A 383 -28.43 -5.67 21.70
CA ILE A 383 -27.46 -6.72 21.34
C ILE A 383 -27.54 -7.13 19.85
N GLU A 384 -28.67 -6.89 19.19
CA GLU A 384 -28.91 -7.33 17.80
C GLU A 384 -28.95 -6.17 16.79
N ARG A 385 -29.21 -4.94 17.25
CA ARG A 385 -29.53 -3.80 16.37
C ARG A 385 -28.44 -3.52 15.32
N ARG A 386 -27.16 -3.62 15.70
CA ARG A 386 -26.03 -3.34 14.79
C ARG A 386 -25.98 -4.36 13.66
N ASP A 387 -26.19 -5.63 13.97
CA ASP A 387 -26.17 -6.70 12.96
C ASP A 387 -27.36 -6.61 12.02
N ARG A 388 -28.54 -6.35 12.57
CA ARG A 388 -29.75 -6.12 11.76
C ARG A 388 -29.58 -4.92 10.82
N LEU A 389 -28.94 -3.84 11.31
CA LEU A 389 -28.61 -2.69 10.47
C LEU A 389 -27.64 -3.08 9.36
N ILE A 390 -26.55 -3.79 9.68
CA ILE A 390 -25.55 -4.22 8.69
C ILE A 390 -26.20 -5.03 7.56
N GLU A 391 -27.02 -6.04 7.89
CA GLU A 391 -27.71 -6.84 6.86
C GLU A 391 -28.66 -5.99 6.02
N LYS A 392 -29.40 -5.07 6.65
CA LYS A 392 -30.30 -4.16 5.94
C LYS A 392 -29.55 -3.25 4.97
N LEU A 393 -28.41 -2.69 5.38
CA LEU A 393 -27.59 -1.82 4.54
C LEU A 393 -27.02 -2.59 3.35
N LEU A 394 -26.42 -3.77 3.57
CA LEU A 394 -25.83 -4.60 2.52
C LEU A 394 -26.87 -5.15 1.52
N ALA A 395 -28.13 -5.26 1.93
CA ALA A 395 -29.24 -5.71 1.08
C ALA A 395 -29.99 -4.56 0.37
N SER A 396 -29.67 -3.30 0.67
CA SER A 396 -30.43 -2.15 0.16
C SER A 396 -30.13 -1.84 -1.32
N ASP A 397 -31.06 -1.15 -1.99
CA ASP A 397 -30.82 -0.60 -3.33
C ASP A 397 -29.79 0.53 -3.31
N ASP A 398 -29.74 1.34 -2.24
CA ASP A 398 -28.74 2.39 -2.08
C ASP A 398 -27.31 1.81 -2.05
N PHE A 399 -27.12 0.59 -1.52
CA PHE A 399 -25.85 -0.13 -1.63
C PHE A 399 -25.46 -0.34 -3.10
N VAL A 400 -26.43 -0.75 -3.92
CA VAL A 400 -26.19 -1.01 -5.34
C VAL A 400 -25.75 0.27 -6.03
N ASP A 401 -26.44 1.38 -5.82
CA ASP A 401 -26.10 2.65 -6.47
C ASP A 401 -24.73 3.17 -5.99
N TYR A 402 -24.46 3.14 -4.67
CA TYR A 402 -23.19 3.58 -4.10
C TYR A 402 -22.00 2.76 -4.61
N TRP A 403 -22.06 1.43 -4.53
CA TRP A 403 -20.94 0.58 -4.96
C TRP A 403 -20.79 0.53 -6.48
N THR A 404 -21.88 0.70 -7.25
CA THR A 404 -21.78 0.91 -8.70
C THR A 404 -20.97 2.16 -9.00
N TYR A 405 -21.28 3.27 -8.33
CA TYR A 405 -20.55 4.52 -8.49
C TYR A 405 -19.06 4.36 -8.15
N ARG A 406 -18.74 3.67 -7.04
CA ARG A 406 -17.35 3.36 -6.66
C ARG A 406 -16.63 2.53 -7.71
N TRP A 407 -17.29 1.52 -8.30
CA TRP A 407 -16.67 0.74 -9.37
C TRP A 407 -16.52 1.53 -10.66
N CYS A 408 -17.42 2.46 -10.96
CA CYS A 408 -17.26 3.36 -12.10
C CYS A 408 -16.00 4.23 -12.02
N ASP A 409 -15.55 4.58 -10.80
CA ASP A 409 -14.30 5.32 -10.60
C ASP A 409 -13.08 4.49 -11.05
N ILE A 410 -13.01 3.21 -10.67
CA ILE A 410 -11.88 2.32 -11.04
C ILE A 410 -11.96 1.86 -12.49
N LEU A 411 -13.18 1.67 -13.01
CA LEU A 411 -13.44 1.19 -14.36
C LEU A 411 -13.52 2.32 -15.40
N LEU A 412 -13.26 3.56 -14.98
CA LEU A 412 -13.16 4.78 -15.78
C LEU A 412 -14.38 5.07 -16.66
N VAL A 413 -15.58 4.95 -16.10
CA VAL A 413 -16.82 5.29 -16.82
C VAL A 413 -16.88 6.80 -17.04
N ASN A 414 -16.45 7.24 -18.22
CA ASN A 414 -16.22 8.64 -18.54
C ASN A 414 -16.73 9.02 -19.94
N GLY A 415 -17.72 9.91 -19.98
CA GLY A 415 -18.31 10.43 -21.20
C GLY A 415 -17.44 11.42 -21.97
N THR A 416 -16.28 11.86 -21.46
CA THR A 416 -15.28 12.58 -22.26
C THR A 416 -14.54 11.65 -23.23
N ARG A 417 -14.54 10.33 -22.96
CA ARG A 417 -13.84 9.29 -23.76
C ARG A 417 -14.81 8.33 -24.46
N LEU A 418 -15.96 8.06 -23.85
CA LEU A 418 -17.01 7.20 -24.41
C LEU A 418 -18.19 8.03 -24.92
N ARG A 419 -18.95 7.51 -25.90
CA ARG A 419 -20.21 8.12 -26.35
C ARG A 419 -21.36 7.77 -25.41
N PRO A 420 -22.45 8.57 -25.34
CA PRO A 420 -23.51 8.39 -24.35
C PRO A 420 -24.11 6.99 -24.27
N VAL A 421 -24.33 6.31 -25.41
CA VAL A 421 -24.86 4.93 -25.44
C VAL A 421 -23.88 3.95 -24.79
N ALA A 422 -22.58 4.07 -25.09
CA ALA A 422 -21.52 3.24 -24.51
C ALA A 422 -21.38 3.47 -23.01
N VAL A 423 -21.38 4.74 -22.56
CA VAL A 423 -21.36 5.12 -21.14
C VAL A 423 -22.53 4.46 -20.40
N LYS A 424 -23.75 4.63 -20.92
CA LYS A 424 -24.96 4.09 -20.29
C LYS A 424 -24.94 2.56 -20.23
N THR A 425 -24.55 1.90 -21.33
CA THR A 425 -24.48 0.43 -21.40
C THR A 425 -23.44 -0.09 -20.40
N TYR A 426 -22.29 0.57 -20.29
CA TYR A 426 -21.24 0.16 -19.36
C TYR A 426 -21.68 0.32 -17.91
N TYR A 427 -22.26 1.47 -17.55
CA TYR A 427 -22.83 1.70 -16.23
C TYR A 427 -23.90 0.67 -15.86
N GLN A 428 -24.85 0.41 -16.76
CA GLN A 428 -25.91 -0.58 -16.52
C GLN A 428 -25.34 -1.97 -16.26
N TRP A 429 -24.34 -2.38 -17.05
CA TRP A 429 -23.66 -3.66 -16.84
C TRP A 429 -22.98 -3.73 -15.46
N ILE A 430 -22.24 -2.69 -15.04
CA ILE A 430 -21.62 -2.63 -13.70
C ILE A 430 -22.69 -2.73 -12.62
N ARG A 431 -23.76 -1.94 -12.75
CA ARG A 431 -24.86 -1.92 -11.79
C ARG A 431 -25.52 -3.29 -11.62
N GLU A 432 -25.75 -3.98 -12.73
CA GLU A 432 -26.26 -5.35 -12.73
C GLU A 432 -25.33 -6.32 -11.99
N GLN A 433 -24.00 -6.20 -12.15
CA GLN A 433 -23.05 -7.04 -11.42
C GLN A 433 -23.13 -6.83 -9.91
N VAL A 434 -23.21 -5.56 -9.48
CA VAL A 434 -23.34 -5.21 -8.05
C VAL A 434 -24.67 -5.70 -7.49
N GLN A 435 -25.77 -5.49 -8.23
CA GLN A 435 -27.11 -5.91 -7.81
C GLN A 435 -27.21 -7.42 -7.63
N GLN A 436 -26.60 -8.19 -8.53
CA GLN A 436 -26.55 -9.65 -8.46
C GLN A 436 -25.58 -10.19 -7.40
N ASN A 437 -24.82 -9.30 -6.74
CA ASN A 437 -23.71 -9.67 -5.86
C ASN A 437 -22.74 -10.63 -6.55
N LYS A 438 -22.40 -10.36 -7.83
CA LYS A 438 -21.50 -11.22 -8.59
C LYS A 438 -20.14 -11.30 -7.89
N PRO A 439 -19.56 -12.50 -7.69
CA PRO A 439 -18.20 -12.65 -7.20
C PRO A 439 -17.19 -11.82 -8.00
N TRP A 440 -16.25 -11.18 -7.29
CA TRP A 440 -15.32 -10.23 -7.92
C TRP A 440 -14.42 -10.88 -8.98
N ASP A 441 -13.97 -12.11 -8.75
CA ASP A 441 -13.25 -12.95 -9.72
C ASP A 441 -14.04 -13.13 -11.02
N GLN A 442 -15.33 -13.44 -10.92
CA GLN A 442 -16.18 -13.63 -12.11
C GLN A 442 -16.41 -12.32 -12.86
N MET A 443 -16.64 -11.23 -12.14
CA MET A 443 -16.77 -9.90 -12.75
C MET A 443 -15.49 -9.51 -13.52
N VAL A 444 -14.32 -9.74 -12.93
CA VAL A 444 -13.03 -9.45 -13.58
C VAL A 444 -12.78 -10.37 -14.77
N ARG A 445 -13.09 -11.66 -14.67
CA ARG A 445 -13.03 -12.60 -15.80
C ARG A 445 -13.88 -12.14 -16.98
N GLU A 446 -15.10 -11.68 -16.72
CA GLU A 446 -15.99 -11.15 -17.77
C GLU A 446 -15.44 -9.89 -18.42
N ILE A 447 -14.83 -8.98 -17.65
CA ILE A 447 -14.16 -7.79 -18.20
C ILE A 447 -12.99 -8.20 -19.10
N LEU A 448 -12.10 -9.04 -18.60
CA LEU A 448 -10.89 -9.44 -19.33
C LEU A 448 -11.22 -10.22 -20.60
N THR A 449 -12.25 -11.07 -20.60
CA THR A 449 -12.59 -11.92 -21.75
C THR A 449 -13.69 -11.33 -22.64
N ALA A 450 -14.17 -10.11 -22.33
CA ALA A 450 -15.27 -9.46 -23.03
C ALA A 450 -15.11 -9.47 -24.56
N SER A 451 -16.22 -9.63 -25.29
CA SER A 451 -16.28 -9.59 -26.76
C SER A 451 -17.69 -9.20 -27.21
N GLY A 452 -17.84 -8.85 -28.50
CA GLY A 452 -19.13 -8.45 -29.07
C GLY A 452 -19.32 -6.94 -29.15
N LEU A 453 -20.58 -6.52 -29.24
CA LEU A 453 -20.98 -5.12 -29.45
C LEU A 453 -20.98 -4.31 -28.15
N SER A 454 -20.43 -3.10 -28.17
CA SER A 454 -20.25 -2.26 -26.97
C SER A 454 -21.52 -1.62 -26.41
N ASN A 455 -22.59 -1.63 -27.19
CA ASN A 455 -23.93 -1.23 -26.78
C ASN A 455 -24.81 -2.42 -26.36
N GLU A 456 -24.29 -3.65 -26.38
CA GLU A 456 -24.98 -4.87 -25.93
C GLU A 456 -24.24 -5.51 -24.75
N ASN A 457 -22.91 -5.63 -24.85
CA ASN A 457 -22.03 -6.10 -23.79
C ASN A 457 -21.24 -4.93 -23.19
N GLY A 458 -21.73 -4.41 -22.07
CA GLY A 458 -21.15 -3.26 -21.38
C GLY A 458 -19.69 -3.43 -21.01
N ALA A 459 -19.26 -4.65 -20.63
CA ALA A 459 -17.87 -4.96 -20.23
C ALA A 459 -16.85 -4.67 -21.33
N THR A 460 -17.25 -4.73 -22.61
CA THR A 460 -16.36 -4.41 -23.74
C THR A 460 -15.91 -2.94 -23.75
N ASN A 461 -16.61 -2.04 -23.04
CA ASN A 461 -16.23 -0.63 -22.99
C ASN A 461 -14.94 -0.38 -22.18
N PHE A 462 -14.51 -1.32 -21.34
CA PHE A 462 -13.16 -1.29 -20.76
C PHE A 462 -12.08 -1.29 -21.86
N TYR A 463 -12.27 -2.05 -22.93
CA TYR A 463 -11.39 -2.04 -24.13
C TYR A 463 -11.57 -0.80 -25.01
N ALA A 464 -12.72 -0.15 -24.97
CA ALA A 464 -12.93 1.10 -25.71
C ALA A 464 -12.12 2.26 -25.09
N LEU A 465 -11.90 2.22 -23.77
CA LEU A 465 -11.08 3.14 -23.00
C LEU A 465 -9.57 2.83 -23.13
N HIS A 466 -9.20 1.56 -23.29
CA HIS A 466 -7.83 1.07 -23.33
C HIS A 466 -7.57 0.28 -24.62
N GLN A 467 -7.26 0.99 -25.71
CA GLN A 467 -7.27 0.42 -27.07
C GLN A 467 -5.96 -0.27 -27.45
N THR A 468 -4.85 0.10 -26.81
CA THR A 468 -3.54 -0.53 -27.05
C THR A 468 -3.29 -1.67 -26.06
N PRO A 469 -2.60 -2.75 -26.47
CA PRO A 469 -2.20 -3.81 -25.54
C PRO A 469 -1.43 -3.29 -24.30
N GLU A 470 -0.61 -2.26 -24.50
CA GLU A 470 0.16 -1.59 -23.44
C GLU A 470 -0.75 -0.86 -22.44
N GLU A 471 -1.66 0.00 -22.90
CA GLU A 471 -2.61 0.70 -22.01
C GLU A 471 -3.50 -0.30 -21.27
N MET A 472 -3.99 -1.34 -21.96
CA MET A 472 -4.81 -2.38 -21.35
C MET A 472 -4.05 -3.11 -20.24
N THR A 473 -2.78 -3.44 -20.48
CA THR A 473 -1.91 -4.10 -19.50
C THR A 473 -1.70 -3.25 -18.25
N GLU A 474 -1.38 -1.97 -18.44
CA GLU A 474 -1.16 -1.05 -17.32
C GLU A 474 -2.43 -0.87 -16.48
N ASN A 475 -3.58 -0.62 -17.13
CA ASN A 475 -4.84 -0.37 -16.42
C ASN A 475 -5.42 -1.64 -15.78
N ALA A 476 -5.32 -2.82 -16.43
CA ALA A 476 -5.76 -4.07 -15.83
C ALA A 476 -4.93 -4.46 -14.60
N CYS A 477 -3.59 -4.30 -14.66
CA CYS A 477 -2.73 -4.54 -13.49
C CYS A 477 -3.02 -3.56 -12.35
N GLN A 478 -3.23 -2.27 -12.66
CA GLN A 478 -3.53 -1.26 -11.63
C GLN A 478 -4.92 -1.49 -11.01
N ALA A 479 -5.95 -1.75 -11.82
CA ALA A 479 -7.33 -1.97 -11.36
C ALA A 479 -7.45 -3.22 -10.50
N PHE A 480 -6.92 -4.36 -10.99
CA PHE A 480 -7.24 -5.68 -10.45
C PHE A 480 -6.15 -6.28 -9.59
N LEU A 481 -4.88 -5.89 -9.77
CA LEU A 481 -3.75 -6.38 -8.97
C LEU A 481 -3.18 -5.31 -8.04
N GLY A 482 -3.55 -4.03 -8.20
CA GLY A 482 -2.94 -2.91 -7.48
C GLY A 482 -1.44 -2.80 -7.76
N LEU A 483 -1.03 -3.10 -9.00
CA LEU A 483 0.36 -3.09 -9.42
C LEU A 483 0.57 -2.06 -10.53
N SER A 484 1.41 -1.07 -10.24
CA SER A 484 1.92 -0.17 -11.28
C SER A 484 3.12 -0.80 -11.97
N ILE A 485 2.92 -1.24 -13.21
CA ILE A 485 3.98 -1.84 -14.04
C ILE A 485 4.41 -0.94 -15.20
N GLY A 486 3.86 0.27 -15.31
CA GLY A 486 4.10 1.18 -16.44
C GLY A 486 5.57 1.57 -16.62
N CYS A 487 6.35 1.72 -15.55
CA CYS A 487 7.79 1.97 -15.67
C CYS A 487 8.52 0.82 -16.39
N ALA A 488 7.99 -0.41 -16.30
CA ALA A 488 8.54 -1.58 -16.96
C ALA A 488 8.44 -1.51 -18.50
N LYS A 489 7.68 -0.56 -19.07
CA LYS A 489 7.47 -0.41 -20.52
C LYS A 489 8.72 -0.02 -21.30
N CYS A 490 9.59 0.80 -20.70
CA CYS A 490 10.77 1.35 -21.38
C CYS A 490 12.09 0.74 -20.89
N HIS A 491 12.15 0.39 -19.60
CA HIS A 491 13.26 -0.28 -18.91
C HIS A 491 12.66 -1.21 -17.85
N ASN A 492 13.41 -2.05 -17.15
CA ASN A 492 12.81 -2.80 -16.03
C ASN A 492 12.42 -1.84 -14.89
N HIS A 493 11.41 -2.21 -14.10
CA HIS A 493 10.87 -1.35 -13.07
C HIS A 493 11.95 -0.92 -12.05
N PRO A 494 12.03 0.37 -11.68
CA PRO A 494 13.06 0.87 -10.78
C PRO A 494 12.83 0.46 -9.33
N LEU A 495 11.57 0.23 -8.95
CA LEU A 495 11.15 -0.04 -7.58
C LEU A 495 10.52 -1.44 -7.40
N GLU A 496 10.51 -2.27 -8.45
CA GLU A 496 9.94 -3.62 -8.41
C GLU A 496 10.77 -4.63 -9.20
N LYS A 497 10.46 -5.92 -9.01
CA LYS A 497 11.08 -7.03 -9.74
C LYS A 497 10.70 -7.10 -11.23
N TRP A 498 9.72 -6.32 -11.69
CA TRP A 498 9.15 -6.45 -13.03
C TRP A 498 10.12 -6.03 -14.12
N SER A 499 10.43 -6.96 -15.03
CA SER A 499 11.29 -6.69 -16.18
C SER A 499 10.51 -6.13 -17.39
N ASN A 500 11.25 -5.47 -18.29
CA ASN A 500 10.72 -5.04 -19.59
C ASN A 500 10.22 -6.22 -20.41
N ASP A 501 10.91 -7.36 -20.35
CA ASP A 501 10.48 -8.59 -21.01
C ASP A 501 9.13 -9.08 -20.47
N GLN A 502 8.96 -9.12 -19.14
CA GLN A 502 7.68 -9.51 -18.52
C GLN A 502 6.56 -8.54 -18.87
N TYR A 503 6.82 -7.23 -18.92
CA TYR A 503 5.82 -6.25 -19.34
C TYR A 503 5.31 -6.54 -20.75
N TYR A 504 6.21 -6.76 -21.72
CA TYR A 504 5.79 -7.04 -23.10
C TYR A 504 5.23 -8.45 -23.28
N ALA A 505 5.63 -9.43 -22.45
CA ALA A 505 5.01 -10.75 -22.42
C ALA A 505 3.54 -10.66 -21.96
N MET A 506 3.28 -9.89 -20.89
CA MET A 506 1.94 -9.61 -20.39
C MET A 506 1.11 -8.86 -21.43
N ALA A 507 1.65 -7.79 -22.00
CA ALA A 507 0.96 -7.02 -23.04
C ALA A 507 0.68 -7.83 -24.30
N ASN A 508 1.52 -8.81 -24.62
CA ASN A 508 1.28 -9.69 -25.77
C ASN A 508 0.05 -10.61 -25.60
N LEU A 509 -0.51 -10.74 -24.38
CA LEU A 509 -1.80 -11.43 -24.16
C LEU A 509 -2.97 -10.67 -24.80
N PHE A 510 -2.89 -9.34 -24.89
CA PHE A 510 -3.92 -8.49 -25.51
C PHE A 510 -3.67 -8.22 -26.99
N ALA A 511 -2.51 -8.62 -27.53
CA ALA A 511 -2.07 -8.27 -28.89
C ALA A 511 -2.96 -8.80 -30.02
N ARG A 512 -3.88 -9.74 -29.75
CA ARG A 512 -4.85 -10.29 -30.71
C ARG A 512 -6.24 -9.65 -30.62
N VAL A 513 -6.50 -8.80 -29.64
CA VAL A 513 -7.78 -8.11 -29.51
C VAL A 513 -7.90 -7.01 -30.55
N ARG A 514 -9.00 -6.97 -31.29
CA ARG A 514 -9.29 -5.95 -32.30
C ARG A 514 -10.72 -5.48 -32.15
N ALA A 515 -11.03 -4.28 -32.62
CA ALA A 515 -12.42 -3.88 -32.78
C ALA A 515 -12.69 -3.19 -34.11
N LYS A 516 -13.90 -3.41 -34.64
CA LYS A 516 -14.44 -2.57 -35.70
C LYS A 516 -14.75 -1.19 -35.12
N GLY A 517 -14.27 -0.13 -35.79
CA GLY A 517 -14.40 1.25 -35.32
C GLY A 517 -13.27 1.75 -34.40
N TRP A 518 -12.21 0.96 -34.18
CA TRP A 518 -10.97 1.45 -33.54
C TRP A 518 -10.15 2.36 -34.48
N GLY A 519 -9.47 3.35 -33.90
CA GLY A 519 -8.63 4.32 -34.59
C GLY A 519 -9.22 5.74 -34.65
N GLY A 520 -8.35 6.74 -34.51
CA GLY A 520 -8.75 8.16 -34.41
C GLY A 520 -9.18 8.57 -33.00
N ASP A 521 -9.89 9.68 -32.87
CA ASP A 521 -10.47 10.11 -31.59
C ASP A 521 -11.42 9.02 -31.05
N SER A 522 -11.29 8.68 -29.76
CA SER A 522 -12.15 7.71 -29.05
C SER A 522 -13.65 7.93 -29.27
N ARG A 523 -14.06 9.19 -29.46
CA ARG A 523 -15.43 9.60 -29.74
C ARG A 523 -15.79 9.64 -31.23
N ASN A 524 -14.94 9.24 -32.16
CA ASN A 524 -15.29 9.23 -33.59
C ASN A 524 -16.45 8.28 -33.93
N GLY A 525 -17.26 8.67 -34.92
CA GLY A 525 -18.43 7.91 -35.39
C GLY A 525 -19.57 7.88 -34.37
N ASP A 526 -20.33 6.78 -34.36
CA ASP A 526 -21.44 6.51 -33.43
C ASP A 526 -20.97 6.03 -32.03
N GLY A 527 -19.67 5.80 -31.87
CA GLY A 527 -19.08 5.27 -30.63
C GLY A 527 -19.33 3.79 -30.38
N ILE A 528 -20.01 3.08 -31.27
CA ILE A 528 -20.26 1.64 -31.13
C ILE A 528 -19.03 0.89 -31.65
N ARG A 529 -18.57 -0.10 -30.90
CA ARG A 529 -17.40 -0.93 -31.22
C ARG A 529 -17.81 -2.39 -31.20
N THR A 530 -17.30 -3.17 -32.15
CA THR A 530 -17.45 -4.63 -32.14
C THR A 530 -16.09 -5.24 -31.83
N LEU A 531 -15.91 -5.69 -30.59
CA LEU A 531 -14.69 -6.32 -30.10
C LEU A 531 -14.65 -7.79 -30.53
N TYR A 532 -13.52 -8.23 -31.09
CA TYR A 532 -13.29 -9.61 -31.51
C TYR A 532 -11.81 -9.98 -31.34
N VAL A 533 -11.55 -11.30 -31.31
CA VAL A 533 -10.18 -11.84 -31.18
C VAL A 533 -9.71 -12.30 -32.55
N ALA A 534 -8.57 -11.77 -32.99
CA ALA A 534 -7.89 -12.21 -34.21
C ALA A 534 -7.13 -13.52 -33.96
N THR A 535 -6.93 -14.31 -35.02
CA THR A 535 -6.18 -15.58 -34.92
C THR A 535 -4.67 -15.41 -34.92
N ALA A 536 -4.17 -14.22 -35.24
CA ALA A 536 -2.75 -13.89 -35.31
C ALA A 536 -2.49 -12.43 -34.93
N GLY A 537 -1.25 -12.15 -34.54
CA GLY A 537 -0.80 -10.83 -34.11
C GLY A 537 0.02 -10.93 -32.83
N ASP A 538 1.17 -10.25 -32.82
CA ASP A 538 2.05 -10.16 -31.67
C ASP A 538 2.55 -8.73 -31.50
N LEU A 539 2.77 -8.35 -30.24
CA LEU A 539 3.31 -7.05 -29.87
C LEU A 539 4.83 -7.08 -29.93
N ILE A 540 5.42 -6.22 -30.76
CA ILE A 540 6.88 -6.08 -30.85
C ILE A 540 7.40 -5.26 -29.67
N GLN A 541 8.35 -5.83 -28.93
CA GLN A 541 9.10 -5.09 -27.91
C GLN A 541 10.10 -4.14 -28.58
N PRO A 542 10.03 -2.81 -28.36
CA PRO A 542 10.92 -1.84 -29.00
C PRO A 542 12.40 -2.10 -28.73
N ASN A 543 12.76 -2.46 -27.49
CA ASN A 543 14.15 -2.65 -27.07
C ASN A 543 14.85 -3.82 -27.77
N ARG A 544 14.10 -4.87 -28.15
CA ARG A 544 14.67 -6.07 -28.80
C ARG A 544 14.32 -6.19 -30.28
N GLY A 545 13.37 -5.40 -30.77
CA GLY A 545 12.88 -5.48 -32.15
C GLY A 545 12.15 -6.77 -32.49
N LYS A 546 11.75 -7.56 -31.50
CA LYS A 546 11.02 -8.84 -31.63
C LYS A 546 9.97 -8.98 -30.53
N PRO A 547 8.92 -9.79 -30.71
CA PRO A 547 7.91 -9.98 -29.67
C PRO A 547 8.43 -10.89 -28.54
N GLN A 548 7.81 -10.77 -27.37
CA GLN A 548 8.00 -11.70 -26.25
C GLN A 548 6.91 -12.77 -26.26
N PRO A 549 7.21 -14.03 -25.90
CA PRO A 549 6.18 -15.05 -25.73
C PRO A 549 5.10 -14.55 -24.76
N PRO A 550 3.81 -14.66 -25.11
CA PRO A 550 2.73 -14.12 -24.29
C PRO A 550 2.64 -14.86 -22.94
N ALA A 551 2.67 -14.13 -21.83
CA ALA A 551 2.73 -14.71 -20.49
C ALA A 551 2.20 -13.73 -19.43
N PRO A 552 1.41 -14.19 -18.44
CA PRO A 552 1.20 -13.41 -17.24
C PRO A 552 2.51 -13.14 -16.47
N LEU A 553 2.54 -12.13 -15.60
CA LEU A 553 3.77 -11.60 -15.00
C LEU A 553 4.67 -12.66 -14.33
N ASP A 554 4.08 -13.55 -13.51
CA ASP A 554 4.79 -14.62 -12.78
C ASP A 554 4.35 -16.02 -13.25
N ALA A 555 3.88 -16.14 -14.50
CA ALA A 555 3.44 -17.43 -15.06
C ALA A 555 4.31 -17.87 -16.25
N PRO A 556 4.40 -19.19 -16.52
CA PRO A 556 5.09 -19.69 -17.69
C PRO A 556 4.51 -19.11 -19.00
N PRO A 557 5.35 -18.87 -20.02
CA PRO A 557 4.89 -18.34 -21.29
C PRO A 557 4.08 -19.36 -22.09
N LEU A 558 3.06 -18.85 -22.78
CA LEU A 558 2.37 -19.56 -23.85
C LEU A 558 3.24 -19.59 -25.11
N LYS A 559 2.97 -20.57 -25.97
CA LYS A 559 3.56 -20.59 -27.31
C LYS A 559 2.96 -19.48 -28.16
N PHE A 560 3.76 -18.93 -29.08
CA PHE A 560 3.28 -17.88 -29.98
C PHE A 560 2.09 -18.33 -30.83
N ASP A 561 2.08 -19.58 -31.27
CA ASP A 561 1.09 -20.23 -32.14
C ASP A 561 -0.05 -20.90 -31.36
N ASP A 562 -0.17 -20.68 -30.06
CA ASP A 562 -1.29 -21.20 -29.27
C ASP A 562 -2.63 -20.72 -29.85
N PRO A 563 -3.56 -21.65 -30.18
CA PRO A 563 -4.85 -21.31 -30.78
C PRO A 563 -5.90 -20.82 -29.77
N SER A 564 -5.67 -20.93 -28.45
CA SER A 564 -6.62 -20.45 -27.45
C SER A 564 -6.70 -18.92 -27.43
N ASP A 565 -7.78 -18.37 -26.86
CA ASP A 565 -7.77 -16.96 -26.49
C ASP A 565 -6.76 -16.75 -25.36
N ARG A 566 -5.76 -15.91 -25.61
CA ARG A 566 -4.70 -15.59 -24.65
C ARG A 566 -5.27 -14.94 -23.38
N ARG A 567 -6.45 -14.33 -23.47
CA ARG A 567 -7.12 -13.65 -22.35
C ARG A 567 -7.79 -14.60 -21.38
N ASP A 568 -8.19 -15.79 -21.81
CA ASP A 568 -8.70 -16.81 -20.89
C ASP A 568 -7.59 -17.24 -19.92
N VAL A 569 -6.38 -17.48 -20.44
CA VAL A 569 -5.20 -17.81 -19.62
C VAL A 569 -4.87 -16.68 -18.65
N LEU A 570 -4.99 -15.42 -19.11
CA LEU A 570 -4.80 -14.26 -18.25
C LEU A 570 -5.84 -14.21 -17.14
N ALA A 571 -7.12 -14.36 -17.49
CA ALA A 571 -8.20 -14.28 -16.52
C ALA A 571 -8.07 -15.39 -15.48
N ASP A 572 -7.84 -16.62 -15.91
CA ASP A 572 -7.66 -17.77 -15.03
C ASP A 572 -6.45 -17.57 -14.09
N TRP A 573 -5.33 -17.04 -14.57
CA TRP A 573 -4.17 -16.71 -13.70
C TRP A 573 -4.45 -15.55 -12.74
N MET A 574 -5.13 -14.50 -13.22
CA MET A 574 -5.37 -13.30 -12.42
C MET A 574 -6.33 -13.60 -11.28
N THR A 575 -7.38 -14.38 -11.54
CA THR A 575 -8.42 -14.70 -10.58
C THR A 575 -8.14 -15.98 -9.78
N ASP A 576 -6.99 -16.62 -9.98
CA ASP A 576 -6.61 -17.81 -9.23
C ASP A 576 -6.53 -17.50 -7.72
N PRO A 577 -7.12 -18.32 -6.84
CA PRO A 577 -7.04 -18.17 -5.38
C PRO A 577 -5.61 -18.07 -4.81
N SER A 578 -4.62 -18.65 -5.50
CA SER A 578 -3.21 -18.61 -5.12
C SER A 578 -2.46 -17.39 -5.67
N ASN A 579 -3.11 -16.56 -6.51
CA ASN A 579 -2.52 -15.34 -7.02
C ASN A 579 -2.21 -14.39 -5.85
N PRO A 580 -0.93 -14.00 -5.64
CA PRO A 580 -0.54 -13.25 -4.45
C PRO A 580 -0.99 -11.78 -4.49
N TYR A 581 -1.59 -11.29 -5.58
CA TYR A 581 -1.92 -9.89 -5.77
C TYR A 581 -3.43 -9.65 -5.74
N PHE A 582 -4.20 -10.47 -6.46
CA PHE A 582 -5.61 -10.23 -6.76
C PHE A 582 -6.49 -10.07 -5.51
N ALA A 583 -6.48 -11.06 -4.62
CA ALA A 583 -7.27 -11.01 -3.39
C ALA A 583 -6.83 -9.86 -2.45
N ARG A 584 -5.51 -9.59 -2.38
CA ARG A 584 -4.98 -8.50 -1.57
C ARG A 584 -5.43 -7.14 -2.08
N ALA A 585 -5.39 -6.92 -3.39
CA ALA A 585 -5.74 -5.66 -4.02
C ALA A 585 -7.21 -5.29 -3.76
N ILE A 586 -8.14 -6.21 -4.00
CA ILE A 586 -9.56 -5.95 -3.75
C ILE A 586 -9.86 -5.82 -2.26
N THR A 587 -9.22 -6.63 -1.41
CA THR A 587 -9.39 -6.55 0.05
C THR A 587 -8.93 -5.19 0.58
N ASN A 588 -7.74 -4.73 0.18
CA ASN A 588 -7.18 -3.45 0.60
C ASN A 588 -8.05 -2.26 0.15
N ARG A 589 -8.62 -2.34 -1.05
CA ARG A 589 -9.51 -1.31 -1.60
C ARG A 589 -10.85 -1.26 -0.88
N VAL A 590 -11.48 -2.42 -0.62
CA VAL A 590 -12.70 -2.49 0.19
C VAL A 590 -12.42 -1.99 1.61
N TRP A 591 -11.29 -2.37 2.20
CA TRP A 591 -10.86 -1.90 3.52
C TRP A 591 -10.77 -0.38 3.60
N ALA A 592 -10.11 0.25 2.64
CA ALA A 592 -9.96 1.70 2.59
C ALA A 592 -11.29 2.45 2.48
N ASN A 593 -12.33 1.84 1.90
CA ASN A 593 -13.67 2.44 1.89
C ASN A 593 -14.23 2.66 3.30
N PHE A 594 -14.00 1.73 4.23
CA PHE A 594 -14.54 1.79 5.60
C PHE A 594 -13.62 2.53 6.57
N PHE A 595 -12.31 2.46 6.38
CA PHE A 595 -11.36 3.09 7.30
C PHE A 595 -10.76 4.41 6.78
N GLY A 596 -11.06 4.79 5.53
CA GLY A 596 -10.48 5.96 4.87
C GLY A 596 -9.01 5.80 4.46
N ARG A 597 -8.39 4.67 4.81
CA ARG A 597 -6.99 4.32 4.58
C ARG A 597 -6.87 2.82 4.35
N GLY A 598 -6.06 2.41 3.39
CA GLY A 598 -5.75 1.00 3.16
C GLY A 598 -4.84 0.43 4.24
N LEU A 599 -4.85 -0.90 4.42
CA LEU A 599 -3.78 -1.59 5.13
C LEU A 599 -2.44 -1.42 4.42
N VAL A 600 -2.45 -1.27 3.10
CA VAL A 600 -1.38 -0.65 2.31
C VAL A 600 -1.92 0.69 1.82
N GLU A 601 -1.26 1.79 2.18
CA GLU A 601 -1.73 3.14 1.84
C GLU A 601 -1.29 3.54 0.44
N GLN A 602 -2.17 4.24 -0.30
CA GLN A 602 -2.30 4.15 -1.75
C GLN A 602 -2.81 2.76 -2.16
N VAL A 603 -4.14 2.64 -2.26
CA VAL A 603 -4.86 1.36 -2.36
C VAL A 603 -4.51 0.53 -3.60
N ASP A 604 -3.90 1.17 -4.58
CA ASP A 604 -3.51 0.66 -5.88
C ASP A 604 -1.98 0.56 -6.03
N ASP A 605 -1.24 0.63 -4.92
CA ASP A 605 0.20 0.48 -4.85
C ASP A 605 0.64 -0.65 -3.90
N LEU A 606 0.31 -1.90 -4.23
CA LEU A 606 0.65 -3.09 -3.45
C LEU A 606 2.08 -3.58 -3.69
N ARG A 607 2.99 -2.65 -3.93
CA ARG A 607 4.42 -2.90 -4.11
C ARG A 607 5.08 -3.42 -2.84
N LEU A 608 6.15 -4.19 -2.98
CA LEU A 608 6.94 -4.62 -1.83
C LEU A 608 7.52 -3.40 -1.09
N SER A 609 7.93 -2.37 -1.83
CA SER A 609 8.44 -1.11 -1.26
C SER A 609 7.38 -0.27 -0.53
N ASN A 610 6.11 -0.67 -0.54
CA ASN A 610 5.00 -0.02 0.16
C ASN A 610 4.33 -1.03 1.12
N PRO A 611 4.99 -1.36 2.25
CA PRO A 611 4.54 -2.45 3.10
C PRO A 611 3.23 -2.13 3.83
N SER A 612 2.49 -3.19 4.17
CA SER A 612 1.26 -3.05 4.95
C SER A 612 1.52 -2.57 6.38
N SER A 613 0.63 -1.74 6.92
CA SER A 613 0.58 -1.33 8.33
C SER A 613 0.26 -2.47 9.30
N ASN A 614 -0.33 -3.56 8.82
CA ASN A 614 -0.55 -4.79 9.57
C ASN A 614 -0.64 -5.95 8.57
N GLU A 615 0.53 -6.52 8.26
CA GLU A 615 0.65 -7.59 7.26
C GLU A 615 -0.12 -8.87 7.64
N PRO A 616 -0.08 -9.37 8.90
CA PRO A 616 -0.92 -10.50 9.30
C PRO A 616 -2.41 -10.25 9.05
N LEU A 617 -2.90 -9.05 9.33
CA LEU A 617 -4.30 -8.67 9.10
C LEU A 617 -4.65 -8.62 7.61
N LEU A 618 -3.81 -8.02 6.78
CA LEU A 618 -4.04 -8.00 5.33
C LEU A 618 -4.04 -9.41 4.74
N ALA A 619 -3.10 -10.26 5.15
CA ALA A 619 -3.04 -11.64 4.71
C ALA A 619 -4.29 -12.44 5.13
N ALA A 620 -4.72 -12.31 6.39
CA ALA A 620 -5.92 -12.99 6.88
C ALA A 620 -7.20 -12.49 6.20
N ALA A 621 -7.33 -11.17 5.98
CA ALA A 621 -8.48 -10.61 5.30
C ALA A 621 -8.52 -11.00 3.81
N ALA A 622 -7.37 -11.05 3.13
CA ALA A 622 -7.28 -11.52 1.75
C ALA A 622 -7.63 -13.02 1.65
N GLN A 623 -7.15 -13.84 2.58
CA GLN A 623 -7.53 -15.24 2.65
C GLN A 623 -9.03 -15.41 2.91
N TYR A 624 -9.62 -14.61 3.81
CA TYR A 624 -11.06 -14.61 4.04
C TYR A 624 -11.84 -14.27 2.77
N THR A 625 -11.37 -13.30 1.97
CA THR A 625 -11.98 -12.96 0.67
C THR A 625 -11.95 -14.14 -0.30
N VAL A 626 -10.85 -14.90 -0.33
CA VAL A 626 -10.73 -16.13 -1.13
C VAL A 626 -11.69 -17.21 -0.64
N ASP A 627 -11.71 -17.48 0.67
CA ASP A 627 -12.58 -18.49 1.29
C ASP A 627 -14.07 -18.13 1.14
N ALA A 628 -14.37 -16.83 1.05
CA ALA A 628 -15.70 -16.29 0.78
C ALA A 628 -16.12 -16.40 -0.70
N GLU A 629 -15.28 -16.98 -1.56
CA GLU A 629 -15.45 -17.07 -3.02
C GLU A 629 -15.61 -15.67 -3.65
N PHE A 630 -14.78 -14.72 -3.20
CA PHE A 630 -14.77 -13.33 -3.67
C PHE A 630 -16.12 -12.58 -3.54
N ASP A 631 -17.02 -13.04 -2.65
CA ASP A 631 -18.22 -12.31 -2.26
C ASP A 631 -17.84 -11.11 -1.38
N LEU A 632 -17.79 -9.92 -1.99
CA LEU A 632 -17.34 -8.71 -1.31
C LEU A 632 -18.30 -8.29 -0.18
N LYS A 633 -19.60 -8.59 -0.26
CA LYS A 633 -20.53 -8.29 0.84
C LYS A 633 -20.19 -9.08 2.11
N LYS A 634 -19.66 -10.31 1.97
CA LYS A 634 -19.15 -11.07 3.13
C LYS A 634 -17.94 -10.41 3.77
N LEU A 635 -17.01 -9.87 3.00
CA LEU A 635 -15.88 -9.10 3.53
C LEU A 635 -16.36 -7.84 4.25
N MET A 636 -17.22 -7.05 3.61
CA MET A 636 -17.79 -5.82 4.18
C MET A 636 -18.52 -6.08 5.50
N ARG A 637 -19.31 -7.16 5.57
CA ARG A 637 -20.00 -7.59 6.79
C ARG A 637 -19.02 -7.82 7.94
N VAL A 638 -17.94 -8.57 7.71
CA VAL A 638 -16.94 -8.87 8.76
C VAL A 638 -16.21 -7.61 9.23
N ILE A 639 -15.91 -6.67 8.30
CA ILE A 639 -15.35 -5.36 8.64
C ILE A 639 -16.32 -4.58 9.54
N LEU A 640 -17.56 -4.40 9.12
CA LEU A 640 -18.58 -3.65 9.87
C LEU A 640 -18.87 -4.26 11.26
N GLN A 641 -18.80 -5.58 11.36
CA GLN A 641 -18.99 -6.32 12.62
C GLN A 641 -17.80 -6.22 13.58
N SER A 642 -16.59 -5.90 13.09
CA SER A 642 -15.39 -5.84 13.94
C SER A 642 -15.48 -4.75 15.00
N GLU A 643 -14.91 -5.01 16.19
CA GLU A 643 -14.73 -3.98 17.22
C GLU A 643 -13.80 -2.87 16.74
N THR A 644 -12.84 -3.21 15.90
CA THR A 644 -11.89 -2.28 15.27
C THR A 644 -12.62 -1.19 14.46
N TYR A 645 -13.58 -1.57 13.61
CA TYR A 645 -14.42 -0.60 12.88
C TYR A 645 -15.33 0.19 13.82
N GLN A 646 -15.81 -0.45 14.90
CA GLN A 646 -16.76 0.14 15.83
C GLN A 646 -16.11 0.96 16.95
N ARG A 647 -14.80 1.27 16.89
CA ARG A 647 -14.15 2.14 17.88
C ARG A 647 -14.64 3.58 17.78
N SER A 648 -14.62 4.28 18.89
CA SER A 648 -14.81 5.73 18.94
C SER A 648 -13.68 6.45 18.21
N SER A 649 -13.99 7.59 17.59
CA SER A 649 -12.98 8.49 17.02
C SER A 649 -12.38 9.45 18.04
N ILE A 650 -12.96 9.53 19.23
CA ILE A 650 -12.44 10.33 20.33
C ILE A 650 -11.08 9.74 20.74
N PRO A 651 -9.99 10.51 20.67
CA PRO A 651 -8.67 10.04 21.03
C PRO A 651 -8.53 9.83 22.54
N LEU A 652 -7.76 8.83 22.91
CA LEU A 652 -7.17 8.68 24.24
C LEU A 652 -5.76 9.30 24.25
N PRO A 653 -5.22 9.71 25.41
CA PRO A 653 -3.86 10.24 25.50
C PRO A 653 -2.80 9.34 24.83
N GLU A 654 -2.96 8.01 24.95
CA GLU A 654 -2.02 7.01 24.44
C GLU A 654 -2.18 6.72 22.94
N ASN A 655 -3.16 7.33 22.26
CA ASN A 655 -3.40 7.10 20.82
C ASN A 655 -3.70 8.37 20.00
N GLN A 656 -3.60 9.54 20.63
CA GLN A 656 -3.95 10.83 20.00
C GLN A 656 -3.09 11.14 18.76
N LEU A 657 -1.79 10.81 18.80
CA LEU A 657 -0.81 11.09 17.74
C LEU A 657 -0.76 9.99 16.66
N GLU A 658 -1.46 8.88 16.88
CA GLU A 658 -1.44 7.70 16.03
C GLU A 658 -2.48 7.85 14.90
N GLN A 659 -2.13 7.51 13.65
CA GLN A 659 -2.97 7.73 12.45
C GLN A 659 -3.04 6.56 11.44
N LYS A 660 -2.44 5.41 11.74
CA LYS A 660 -2.16 4.29 10.82
C LYS A 660 -2.66 2.92 11.31
N TYR A 661 -2.60 2.64 12.60
CA TYR A 661 -2.79 1.31 13.20
C TYR A 661 -4.20 1.05 13.73
N LEU A 662 -5.12 2.01 13.48
CA LEU A 662 -6.56 1.89 13.80
C LEU A 662 -6.82 1.72 15.29
N SER A 663 -5.95 2.27 16.16
CA SER A 663 -6.20 2.33 17.62
C SER A 663 -7.54 3.01 17.97
N ARG A 664 -8.05 3.83 17.05
CA ARG A 664 -9.37 4.47 17.06
C ARG A 664 -9.93 4.53 15.64
N TYR A 665 -11.18 4.95 15.50
CA TYR A 665 -11.70 5.31 14.19
C TYR A 665 -11.17 6.70 13.79
N TYR A 666 -10.74 6.87 12.55
CA TYR A 666 -10.22 8.16 12.08
C TYR A 666 -11.31 8.91 11.32
N PRO A 667 -11.69 10.13 11.78
CA PRO A 667 -12.64 10.94 11.04
C PRO A 667 -12.16 11.20 9.61
N ARG A 668 -13.03 10.99 8.64
CA ARG A 668 -12.74 11.12 7.21
C ARG A 668 -13.76 12.04 6.56
N ARG A 669 -13.29 12.90 5.66
CA ARG A 669 -14.19 13.81 4.94
C ARG A 669 -15.16 13.01 4.08
N LEU A 670 -16.41 13.48 3.99
CA LEU A 670 -17.38 12.92 3.04
C LEU A 670 -16.90 13.12 1.60
N MET A 671 -17.23 12.16 0.74
CA MET A 671 -17.08 12.33 -0.71
C MET A 671 -17.94 13.49 -1.19
N ALA A 672 -17.54 14.17 -2.26
CA ALA A 672 -18.29 15.29 -2.84
C ALA A 672 -19.75 14.91 -3.13
N GLU A 673 -19.96 13.72 -3.68
CA GLU A 673 -21.29 13.20 -4.02
C GLU A 673 -22.13 12.99 -2.76
N VAL A 674 -21.58 12.25 -1.79
CA VAL A 674 -22.23 11.96 -0.51
C VAL A 674 -22.54 13.25 0.26
N MET A 675 -21.64 14.24 0.22
CA MET A 675 -21.83 15.52 0.88
C MET A 675 -22.96 16.33 0.24
N LEU A 676 -23.00 16.41 -1.09
CA LEU A 676 -24.07 17.09 -1.81
C LEU A 676 -25.43 16.43 -1.54
N ASP A 677 -25.48 15.10 -1.62
CA ASP A 677 -26.69 14.32 -1.36
C ASP A 677 -27.13 14.44 0.11
N SER A 678 -26.18 14.55 1.04
CA SER A 678 -26.47 14.78 2.47
C SER A 678 -27.07 16.16 2.72
N ILE A 679 -26.62 17.21 2.01
CA ILE A 679 -27.22 18.55 2.06
C ILE A 679 -28.66 18.49 1.53
N ASP A 680 -28.85 17.84 0.37
CA ASP A 680 -30.16 17.67 -0.27
C ASP A 680 -31.13 16.91 0.64
N GLN A 681 -30.69 15.80 1.22
CA GLN A 681 -31.47 14.98 2.15
C GLN A 681 -31.82 15.75 3.44
N THR A 682 -30.87 16.50 3.99
CA THR A 682 -31.10 17.29 5.22
C THR A 682 -32.14 18.37 4.96
N LEU A 683 -32.00 19.13 3.87
CA LEU A 683 -32.91 20.23 3.56
C LEU A 683 -34.18 19.79 2.81
N GLN A 684 -34.30 18.52 2.43
CA GLN A 684 -35.37 18.03 1.55
C GLN A 684 -35.46 18.82 0.24
N THR A 685 -34.30 19.10 -0.35
CA THR A 685 -34.18 19.77 -1.65
C THR A 685 -33.54 18.80 -2.66
N ALA A 686 -33.37 19.25 -3.90
CA ALA A 686 -32.73 18.44 -4.94
C ALA A 686 -31.77 19.28 -5.78
N SER A 687 -30.58 18.74 -6.02
CA SER A 687 -29.64 19.26 -7.00
C SER A 687 -30.06 18.91 -8.43
N LYS A 688 -29.60 19.69 -9.41
CA LYS A 688 -29.91 19.51 -10.83
C LYS A 688 -28.65 19.13 -11.59
N PHE A 689 -28.77 18.13 -12.46
CA PHE A 689 -27.68 17.59 -13.26
C PHE A 689 -28.05 17.58 -14.75
N ASP A 690 -28.43 18.75 -15.28
CA ASP A 690 -28.99 18.92 -16.62
C ASP A 690 -27.95 19.37 -17.67
N GLN A 691 -26.66 19.36 -17.31
CA GLN A 691 -25.57 19.77 -18.20
C GLN A 691 -24.38 18.82 -18.13
N VAL A 692 -23.73 18.62 -19.28
CA VAL A 692 -22.43 17.94 -19.42
C VAL A 692 -21.40 18.88 -20.05
N ALA A 693 -20.13 18.72 -19.69
CA ALA A 693 -19.01 19.48 -20.24
C ALA A 693 -17.99 18.53 -20.86
N PHE A 694 -17.57 18.81 -22.10
CA PHE A 694 -16.51 18.06 -22.78
C PHE A 694 -15.27 18.94 -22.95
N PRO A 695 -14.06 18.35 -22.94
CA PRO A 695 -12.82 19.12 -23.15
C PRO A 695 -12.88 19.95 -24.44
N GLY A 696 -12.63 21.26 -24.32
CA GLY A 696 -12.62 22.19 -25.45
C GLY A 696 -14.00 22.56 -26.03
N ALA A 697 -15.10 22.20 -25.37
CA ALA A 697 -16.47 22.52 -25.79
C ALA A 697 -17.25 23.27 -24.70
N ASP A 698 -18.28 24.03 -25.12
CA ASP A 698 -19.26 24.62 -24.21
C ASP A 698 -20.11 23.55 -23.52
N LYS A 699 -20.68 23.90 -22.36
CA LYS A 699 -21.63 23.04 -21.63
C LYS A 699 -22.86 22.72 -22.51
N GLN A 700 -23.24 21.46 -22.57
CA GLN A 700 -24.37 20.96 -23.34
C GLN A 700 -25.48 20.50 -22.41
N LYS A 701 -26.74 20.76 -22.75
CA LYS A 701 -27.88 20.24 -21.99
C LYS A 701 -27.99 18.72 -22.13
N THR A 702 -28.37 18.05 -21.06
CA THR A 702 -28.71 16.62 -21.04
C THR A 702 -30.04 16.40 -20.31
N ASP A 703 -30.80 15.40 -20.74
CA ASP A 703 -32.03 14.92 -20.13
C ASP A 703 -31.87 13.54 -19.49
N TYR A 704 -30.63 13.05 -19.38
CA TYR A 704 -30.32 11.72 -18.85
C TYR A 704 -30.58 11.59 -17.35
N TYR A 705 -30.55 12.70 -16.62
CA TYR A 705 -30.70 12.76 -15.17
C TYR A 705 -31.96 13.56 -14.81
N PRO A 706 -33.09 12.88 -14.53
CA PRO A 706 -34.32 13.57 -14.16
C PRO A 706 -34.18 14.31 -12.81
N PRO A 707 -35.02 15.31 -12.54
CA PRO A 707 -35.05 15.97 -11.23
C PRO A 707 -35.19 14.96 -10.09
N GLY A 708 -34.36 15.12 -9.05
CA GLY A 708 -34.30 14.20 -7.90
C GLY A 708 -33.25 13.09 -8.03
N THR A 709 -32.51 13.01 -9.14
CA THR A 709 -31.33 12.16 -9.27
C THR A 709 -30.28 12.58 -8.23
N LYS A 710 -29.73 11.62 -7.48
CA LYS A 710 -28.66 11.83 -6.50
C LYS A 710 -27.31 11.97 -7.21
N ALA A 711 -26.36 12.66 -6.59
CA ALA A 711 -25.00 12.78 -7.08
C ALA A 711 -24.30 11.41 -7.19
N ILE A 712 -24.55 10.49 -6.26
CA ILE A 712 -24.03 9.11 -6.33
C ILE A 712 -24.65 8.27 -7.47
N GLU A 713 -25.75 8.69 -8.08
CA GLU A 713 -26.37 8.01 -9.23
C GLU A 713 -25.81 8.52 -10.57
N LEU A 714 -24.93 9.52 -10.54
CA LEU A 714 -24.30 10.08 -11.73
C LEU A 714 -23.26 9.13 -12.29
N TYR A 715 -23.63 8.47 -13.38
CA TYR A 715 -22.76 7.51 -14.02
C TYR A 715 -21.72 8.15 -14.95
N ASP A 716 -21.91 9.39 -15.40
CA ASP A 716 -20.97 10.10 -16.29
C ASP A 716 -20.18 11.17 -15.52
N ALA A 717 -18.85 11.05 -15.51
CA ALA A 717 -17.95 12.07 -14.96
C ALA A 717 -18.04 13.43 -15.69
N ALA A 718 -18.52 13.45 -16.93
CA ALA A 718 -18.68 14.67 -17.73
C ALA A 718 -19.83 15.58 -17.24
N VAL A 719 -20.67 15.14 -16.31
CA VAL A 719 -21.75 15.98 -15.74
C VAL A 719 -21.15 17.22 -15.10
N ALA A 720 -21.60 18.40 -15.53
CA ALA A 720 -21.05 19.67 -15.07
C ALA A 720 -21.59 20.01 -13.68
N SER A 721 -20.72 20.04 -12.66
CA SER A 721 -21.09 20.45 -11.31
C SER A 721 -19.92 21.10 -10.59
N TYR A 722 -20.02 22.41 -10.35
CA TYR A 722 -18.98 23.18 -9.67
C TYR A 722 -18.74 22.67 -8.24
N PHE A 723 -19.79 22.25 -7.54
CA PHE A 723 -19.67 21.67 -6.20
C PHE A 723 -18.87 20.36 -6.25
N LEU A 724 -19.26 19.42 -7.12
CA LEU A 724 -18.59 18.12 -7.18
C LEU A 724 -17.11 18.26 -7.53
N ASP A 725 -16.78 19.12 -8.50
CA ASP A 725 -15.40 19.38 -8.91
C ASP A 725 -14.59 20.04 -7.78
N THR A 726 -15.15 21.05 -7.10
CA THR A 726 -14.48 21.77 -6.00
C THR A 726 -14.21 20.87 -4.79
N PHE A 727 -15.09 19.90 -4.54
CA PHE A 727 -14.98 18.95 -3.43
C PHE A 727 -14.25 17.65 -3.80
N GLY A 728 -13.60 17.60 -4.97
CA GLY A 728 -12.67 16.54 -5.33
C GLY A 728 -13.33 15.28 -5.88
N ARG A 729 -14.44 15.40 -6.60
CA ARG A 729 -14.99 14.30 -7.42
C ARG A 729 -13.90 13.67 -8.28
N ASN A 730 -13.94 12.34 -8.42
CA ASN A 730 -13.04 11.63 -9.31
C ASN A 730 -13.37 11.94 -10.79
N PRO A 731 -12.45 12.49 -11.59
CA PRO A 731 -12.67 12.80 -13.00
C PRO A 731 -12.65 11.55 -13.91
N ARG A 732 -12.17 10.40 -13.41
CA ARG A 732 -12.12 9.10 -14.11
C ARG A 732 -11.28 9.15 -15.38
N GLU A 733 -10.08 9.71 -15.29
CA GLU A 733 -9.16 9.85 -16.43
C GLU A 733 -8.05 8.80 -16.40
N ILE A 734 -7.61 8.39 -15.21
CA ILE A 734 -6.63 7.33 -14.98
C ILE A 734 -7.13 6.32 -13.91
N THR A 735 -6.68 5.08 -14.00
CA THR A 735 -7.01 4.03 -13.02
C THR A 735 -6.23 4.26 -11.71
N CYS A 736 -6.51 5.34 -10.98
CA CYS A 736 -5.87 5.66 -9.71
C CYS A 736 -6.89 6.18 -8.71
N GLU A 737 -6.88 5.67 -7.48
CA GLU A 737 -7.70 6.27 -6.40
C GLU A 737 -7.19 7.67 -6.05
N CYS A 738 -5.90 7.94 -6.32
CA CYS A 738 -5.25 9.23 -6.11
C CYS A 738 -5.85 10.40 -6.91
N GLU A 739 -6.68 10.16 -7.94
CA GLU A 739 -7.39 11.25 -8.64
C GLU A 739 -8.45 11.92 -7.76
N ARG A 740 -9.00 11.20 -6.78
CA ARG A 740 -9.93 11.76 -5.82
C ARG A 740 -9.16 12.56 -4.78
N SER A 741 -9.29 13.88 -4.83
CA SER A 741 -8.64 14.76 -3.84
C SER A 741 -9.48 14.88 -2.57
N ALA A 742 -8.88 14.50 -1.44
CA ALA A 742 -9.40 14.79 -0.10
C ALA A 742 -8.83 16.11 0.47
N GLU A 743 -8.03 16.84 -0.31
CA GLU A 743 -7.34 18.04 0.19
C GLU A 743 -8.33 19.16 0.50
N GLN A 744 -8.03 19.85 1.60
CA GLN A 744 -8.76 21.02 2.06
C GLN A 744 -8.32 22.24 1.26
N SER A 745 -9.28 23.05 0.83
CA SER A 745 -8.97 24.31 0.15
C SER A 745 -9.83 25.47 0.67
N MET A 746 -9.28 26.69 0.58
CA MET A 746 -10.04 27.91 0.88
C MET A 746 -11.27 28.04 -0.03
N VAL A 747 -11.20 27.53 -1.27
CA VAL A 747 -12.31 27.54 -2.22
C VAL A 747 -13.50 26.73 -1.70
N GLN A 748 -13.25 25.56 -1.10
CA GLN A 748 -14.31 24.74 -0.48
C GLN A 748 -14.99 25.49 0.67
N VAL A 749 -14.21 26.13 1.55
CA VAL A 749 -14.74 26.90 2.69
C VAL A 749 -15.58 28.07 2.20
N LEU A 750 -15.07 28.86 1.25
CA LEU A 750 -15.82 29.98 0.66
C LEU A 750 -17.10 29.48 0.00
N HIS A 751 -17.04 28.39 -0.77
CA HIS A 751 -18.22 27.84 -1.45
C HIS A 751 -19.32 27.39 -0.49
N LEU A 752 -18.98 26.82 0.68
CA LEU A 752 -19.99 26.51 1.70
C LEU A 752 -20.57 27.76 2.36
N SER A 753 -19.73 28.78 2.55
CA SER A 753 -20.16 30.01 3.23
C SER A 753 -21.02 30.92 2.36
N ASN A 754 -20.66 31.13 1.10
CA ASN A 754 -21.31 32.10 0.21
C ASN A 754 -21.59 31.59 -1.21
N GLY A 755 -21.43 30.30 -1.46
CA GLY A 755 -21.64 29.72 -2.78
C GLY A 755 -23.11 29.48 -3.14
N GLU A 756 -23.31 29.16 -4.41
CA GLU A 756 -24.62 28.95 -5.06
C GLU A 756 -25.20 27.53 -4.83
N THR A 757 -24.60 26.73 -3.95
CA THR A 757 -25.11 25.37 -3.65
C THR A 757 -25.97 25.34 -2.41
N LEU A 758 -25.46 25.84 -1.28
CA LEU A 758 -26.16 25.75 0.02
C LEU A 758 -27.19 26.88 0.19
N ASN A 759 -26.80 28.13 -0.07
CA ASN A 759 -27.66 29.30 0.21
C ASN A 759 -29.02 29.26 -0.53
N PRO A 760 -29.08 28.97 -1.85
CA PRO A 760 -30.38 28.87 -2.52
C PRO A 760 -31.27 27.73 -1.99
N LYS A 761 -30.68 26.66 -1.45
CA LYS A 761 -31.44 25.55 -0.84
C LYS A 761 -32.02 25.93 0.52
N LEU A 762 -31.31 26.77 1.29
CA LEU A 762 -31.81 27.33 2.55
C LEU A 762 -32.95 28.33 2.31
N GLU A 763 -32.91 29.06 1.20
CA GLU A 763 -33.94 30.02 0.78
C GLU A 763 -35.15 29.38 0.07
N ASP A 764 -35.08 28.09 -0.32
CA ASP A 764 -36.17 27.42 -1.01
C ASP A 764 -37.43 27.34 -0.13
N ALA A 765 -38.54 27.89 -0.64
CA ALA A 765 -39.82 27.97 0.05
C ALA A 765 -40.46 26.60 0.38
N ASN A 766 -39.96 25.50 -0.19
CA ASN A 766 -40.45 24.15 0.04
C ASN A 766 -39.42 23.25 0.74
N ASN A 767 -38.32 23.82 1.25
CA ASN A 767 -37.35 23.04 2.02
C ASN A 767 -37.92 22.60 3.38
N ARG A 768 -37.17 21.74 4.08
CA ARG A 768 -37.56 21.20 5.38
C ARG A 768 -37.88 22.29 6.40
N ILE A 769 -37.09 23.37 6.44
CA ILE A 769 -37.24 24.45 7.41
C ILE A 769 -38.56 25.19 7.16
N ALA A 770 -38.80 25.64 5.94
CA ALA A 770 -40.02 26.32 5.53
C ALA A 770 -41.26 25.45 5.81
N ASN A 771 -41.19 24.15 5.51
CA ASN A 771 -42.27 23.20 5.79
C ASN A 771 -42.53 23.03 7.30
N MET A 772 -41.49 22.99 8.14
CA MET A 772 -41.66 22.91 9.60
C MET A 772 -42.27 24.19 10.18
N ILE A 773 -41.87 25.36 9.69
CA ILE A 773 -42.47 26.65 10.08
C ILE A 773 -43.94 26.68 9.70
N ALA A 774 -44.27 26.31 8.46
CA ALA A 774 -45.65 26.23 7.98
C ALA A 774 -46.50 25.24 8.79
N ALA A 775 -45.88 24.17 9.30
CA ALA A 775 -46.51 23.18 10.17
C ALA A 775 -46.62 23.65 11.65
N GLY A 776 -46.15 24.85 12.00
CA GLY A 776 -46.24 25.41 13.35
C GLY A 776 -45.35 24.72 14.38
N LYS A 777 -44.22 24.14 13.94
CA LYS A 777 -43.24 23.50 14.84
C LYS A 777 -42.53 24.54 15.69
N SER A 778 -42.24 24.18 16.95
CA SER A 778 -41.46 25.02 17.84
C SER A 778 -39.97 25.07 17.43
N PRO A 779 -39.23 26.14 17.74
CA PRO A 779 -37.79 26.22 17.44
C PRO A 779 -36.99 25.03 17.99
N SER A 780 -37.32 24.57 19.20
CA SER A 780 -36.68 23.40 19.82
C SER A 780 -36.91 22.12 19.01
N GLU A 781 -38.15 21.83 18.60
CA GLU A 781 -38.45 20.67 17.74
C GLU A 781 -37.76 20.76 16.36
N MET A 782 -37.63 21.98 15.82
CA MET A 782 -36.96 22.21 14.55
C MET A 782 -35.46 21.95 14.63
N ILE A 783 -34.80 22.42 15.71
CA ILE A 783 -33.38 22.14 15.98
C ILE A 783 -33.17 20.63 16.14
N ASP A 784 -34.01 19.95 16.93
CA ASP A 784 -33.90 18.50 17.11
C ASP A 784 -34.01 17.76 15.77
N THR A 785 -35.01 18.12 14.97
CA THR A 785 -35.22 17.51 13.64
C THR A 785 -34.03 17.76 12.71
N LEU A 786 -33.45 18.96 12.73
CA LEU A 786 -32.29 19.31 11.93
C LEU A 786 -31.04 18.54 12.37
N PHE A 787 -30.77 18.45 13.68
CA PHE A 787 -29.64 17.69 14.22
C PHE A 787 -29.75 16.20 13.86
N PHE A 788 -30.94 15.61 13.96
CA PHE A 788 -31.12 14.23 13.51
C PHE A 788 -30.91 14.08 12.00
N ALA A 789 -31.44 15.00 11.21
CA ALA A 789 -31.33 14.94 9.76
C ALA A 789 -29.89 15.09 9.26
N ALA A 790 -29.12 15.98 9.89
CA ALA A 790 -27.77 16.34 9.47
C ALA A 790 -26.68 15.50 10.15
N LEU A 791 -26.82 15.25 11.46
CA LEU A 791 -25.81 14.67 12.34
C LEU A 791 -26.23 13.30 12.92
N SER A 792 -27.48 12.89 12.72
CA SER A 792 -28.00 11.57 13.17
C SER A 792 -28.06 11.38 14.70
N ARG A 793 -27.93 12.46 15.46
CA ARG A 793 -28.03 12.51 16.93
C ARG A 793 -28.90 13.67 17.39
N SER A 794 -29.26 13.68 18.68
CA SER A 794 -29.86 14.86 19.31
C SER A 794 -28.81 15.97 19.50
N PRO A 795 -29.23 17.25 19.52
CA PRO A 795 -28.38 18.31 20.06
C PRO A 795 -28.09 18.01 21.54
N SER A 796 -26.88 18.32 21.99
CA SER A 796 -26.60 18.39 23.41
C SER A 796 -27.37 19.55 24.05
N HIS A 797 -27.53 19.52 25.38
CA HIS A 797 -28.19 20.60 26.12
C HIS A 797 -27.55 21.96 25.83
N ASP A 798 -26.22 22.04 25.84
CA ASP A 798 -25.47 23.28 25.58
C ASP A 798 -25.63 23.76 24.14
N GLU A 799 -25.66 22.87 23.15
CA GLU A 799 -25.92 23.23 21.75
C GLU A 799 -27.34 23.78 21.59
N GLN A 800 -28.33 23.09 22.18
CA GLN A 800 -29.72 23.51 22.09
C GLN A 800 -29.96 24.87 22.76
N GLU A 801 -29.42 25.09 23.96
CA GLU A 801 -29.52 26.36 24.67
C GLU A 801 -28.90 27.52 23.86
N ARG A 802 -27.70 27.31 23.31
CA ARG A 802 -27.03 28.33 22.49
C ARG A 802 -27.80 28.65 21.21
N LEU A 803 -28.28 27.64 20.50
CA LEU A 803 -29.01 27.85 19.24
C LEU A 803 -30.37 28.52 19.48
N LEU A 804 -31.07 28.17 20.57
CA LEU A 804 -32.29 28.88 20.98
C LEU A 804 -31.99 30.34 21.32
N GLY A 805 -30.90 30.61 22.06
CA GLY A 805 -30.46 31.97 22.34
C GLY A 805 -30.17 32.78 21.08
N VAL A 806 -29.53 32.18 20.06
CA VAL A 806 -29.32 32.82 18.76
C VAL A 806 -30.65 33.12 18.07
N ILE A 807 -31.62 32.19 18.08
CA ILE A 807 -32.93 32.41 17.46
C ILE A 807 -33.66 33.59 18.12
N ASP A 808 -33.56 33.74 19.44
CA ASP A 808 -34.18 34.85 20.18
C ASP A 808 -33.63 36.23 19.74
N GLU A 809 -32.38 36.32 19.27
CA GLU A 809 -31.76 37.57 18.78
C GLU A 809 -32.42 38.10 17.49
N TYR A 810 -33.05 37.23 16.69
CA TYR A 810 -33.71 37.58 15.43
C TYR A 810 -35.15 38.07 15.60
N GLY A 811 -35.72 38.00 16.82
CA GLY A 811 -37.07 38.44 17.11
C GLY A 811 -38.14 37.74 16.26
N ASP A 812 -38.85 38.49 15.43
CA ASP A 812 -39.94 37.97 14.59
C ASP A 812 -39.45 37.25 13.30
N GLU A 813 -38.14 37.26 13.01
CA GLU A 813 -37.54 36.70 11.79
C GLU A 813 -37.14 35.23 11.92
N LEU A 814 -38.05 34.38 12.43
CA LEU A 814 -37.79 32.96 12.68
C LEU A 814 -37.26 32.19 11.45
N SER A 815 -37.73 32.55 10.24
CA SER A 815 -37.26 31.92 9.00
C SER A 815 -35.76 32.16 8.77
N THR A 816 -35.31 33.40 8.91
CA THR A 816 -33.90 33.78 8.74
C THR A 816 -33.06 33.11 9.83
N ALA A 817 -33.52 33.16 11.09
CA ALA A 817 -32.82 32.53 12.20
C ALA A 817 -32.60 31.03 11.98
N MET A 818 -33.63 30.31 11.53
CA MET A 818 -33.52 28.87 11.28
C MET A 818 -32.67 28.54 10.04
N GLN A 819 -32.62 29.41 9.04
CA GLN A 819 -31.69 29.28 7.91
C GLN A 819 -30.24 29.38 8.39
N ASP A 820 -29.91 30.34 9.26
CA ASP A 820 -28.56 30.51 9.83
C ASP A 820 -28.17 29.36 10.77
N VAL A 821 -29.13 28.84 11.54
CA VAL A 821 -28.93 27.62 12.35
C VAL A 821 -28.62 26.41 11.44
N ALA A 822 -29.39 26.21 10.37
CA ALA A 822 -29.15 25.12 9.42
C ALA A 822 -27.82 25.27 8.67
N TRP A 823 -27.48 26.50 8.26
CA TRP A 823 -26.18 26.81 7.69
C TRP A 823 -25.05 26.45 8.65
N SER A 824 -25.16 26.84 9.93
CA SER A 824 -24.15 26.54 10.96
C SER A 824 -23.94 25.04 11.16
N VAL A 825 -25.01 24.25 11.15
CA VAL A 825 -24.94 22.78 11.26
C VAL A 825 -24.32 22.16 10.00
N LEU A 826 -24.77 22.56 8.81
CA LEU A 826 -24.33 22.01 7.52
C LEU A 826 -22.91 22.42 7.10
N THR A 827 -22.36 23.45 7.74
CA THR A 827 -20.96 23.89 7.54
C THR A 827 -20.02 23.41 8.66
N SER A 828 -20.55 22.71 9.67
CA SER A 828 -19.76 22.18 10.78
C SER A 828 -18.79 21.07 10.33
N THR A 829 -17.71 20.89 11.09
CA THR A 829 -16.79 19.76 10.92
C THR A 829 -17.48 18.41 11.13
N GLU A 830 -18.44 18.34 12.05
CA GLU A 830 -19.18 17.11 12.32
C GLU A 830 -20.07 16.68 11.14
N PHE A 831 -20.68 17.64 10.43
CA PHE A 831 -21.46 17.33 9.24
C PHE A 831 -20.57 16.88 8.08
N THR A 832 -19.46 17.59 7.86
CA THR A 832 -18.57 17.38 6.70
C THR A 832 -17.65 16.16 6.81
N PHE A 833 -17.58 15.54 7.99
CA PHE A 833 -16.79 14.34 8.25
C PHE A 833 -17.67 13.18 8.74
N ASN A 834 -17.34 11.97 8.30
CA ASN A 834 -17.77 10.75 8.97
C ASN A 834 -16.77 10.40 10.08
N HIS A 835 -17.26 10.06 11.27
CA HIS A 835 -16.45 9.97 12.48
C HIS A 835 -16.79 8.75 13.34
#